data_AF-A0A9P5KX29-F1
#
_entry.id   AF-A0A9P5KX29-F1
#
_cell.length_a   1.000
_cell.length_b   1.000
_cell.length_c   1.000
_cell.angle_alpha   90.00
_cell.angle_beta   90.00
_cell.angle_gamma   90.00
#
_symmetry.space_group_name_H-M   'P 1'
#
loop_
_entity.id
_entity.type
_entity.pdbx_description
1 polymer ?
#
loop_
_entity_poly.entity_id
_entity_poly.type
_entity_poly.pdbx_seq_one_letter_code
_entity_poly.pdbx_strand_id
1 'polypeptide(L)'
;MQASKLDQDVYALVELQSIVRGSNLRREIYKAFDFFDASMGEIVELQSIVRAKEIQVAYNELVGELRESEPSSIAMQSLIRGNAVREDLYTKQSILFSQEPAIVDLQSIIRGDFVRDDFGQFLDQLDQYSDEITALQSVFRGVMVRFNYDLIIEEFEDAMDSIVLLQAHIRGYRIRKDHNARMEYFRQNMDKVIKIQSFVRAKKQGDAYKSLTSSANPPLSTVKNFVHLLNDSDLDFEQEVQLEQNKKQVKDEIAHNQQLEQFITQLDVKIALLLKNKITIDEVIRHRNKGAISVSNSGDLFDLKALNKVSRKRLELYQGFFYLLQTQPTYFARLFKQLREAMVTEKEIKDIEGMVKIIFASAKMSREEFFYLRLVSQSINEEISNCDNVKAILRGNFIWWKLLAALNRTPKERKTLKSMLYPAVHMVSSKSKLDLESDPLAIYRKSIMDEELRTAQKSSRNPHLPVAEAIKLPDVRATYISNMQHLRELTTEFLTVLSDNVDRLPYHIRFAAREIYNICKTKFPEEGEDRLLSVIGHVVFNHYLNPAIISADNFGIVETALGPTQTRNLTEITKVLSQISLLKPFSREDIYLRSLNEDVKIAINQAKDIFREVINVPDLGQQYNTSVYDDLTSHERPLLYIKTSDIFSIHSLVAHEIDVMAPDPDDGLRVVINDLGPLPNDASEILNIAKFTDVKLELNPSFCKIEDPEAEVNSLLVSIKRCLIYVLRVQSGPNLLEVLVSPVEEYNELKYREILAEEAIAREKKRKTHSEAAAQIAAATQGLGDLESLTYRELKLLALEKILELESYGKISRDDNYQALLNSIAQDIKSKRDRRIIRKKEIDEVQRALTDLNKTEKYLQNKLQTYNNYIEQAMATLQTKKGGSRKGLKGLLFPFSKQYFHHRDLQKAGKVPKFGSYKYSANDMFDKGVLVELNGYTENQYSSVSFTFSSDEVGVFKIEAAYGSVALPGATTEMALDELLNQQYNNQQYIILFDNMVKFNTNLMLHFIFKKFYGENTL
;
A
#
# COMPACT_ATOMS: atom_id res chain seq x y z
N MET A 1 -132.38 132.60 -84.99
CA MET A 1 -133.39 133.09 -84.03
C MET A 1 -134.62 133.50 -84.82
N GLN A 2 -135.80 133.17 -84.28
CA GLN A 2 -137.12 133.79 -84.44
C GLN A 2 -137.77 134.09 -85.81
N ALA A 3 -139.04 133.70 -85.81
CA ALA A 3 -140.24 134.45 -86.21
C ALA A 3 -140.49 134.75 -87.68
N SER A 4 -141.80 134.86 -87.92
CA SER A 4 -142.40 135.62 -89.00
C SER A 4 -142.16 134.96 -90.35
N LYS A 5 -143.11 134.10 -90.68
CA LYS A 5 -144.26 134.50 -91.49
C LYS A 5 -143.79 134.60 -92.94
N LEU A 6 -144.27 133.69 -93.77
CA LEU A 6 -145.69 133.64 -94.16
C LEU A 6 -146.06 134.99 -94.79
N ASP A 7 -147.14 134.94 -95.51
CA ASP A 7 -147.60 135.98 -96.38
C ASP A 7 -146.87 135.96 -97.72
N GLN A 8 -147.57 135.76 -98.83
CA GLN A 8 -148.98 135.44 -98.94
C GLN A 8 -149.25 135.07 -100.37
N ASP A 9 -149.39 133.77 -100.57
CA ASP A 9 -150.46 133.25 -101.41
C ASP A 9 -150.61 133.85 -102.83
N VAL A 10 -151.79 133.59 -103.35
CA VAL A 10 -152.45 134.29 -104.44
C VAL A 10 -152.15 133.80 -105.86
N TYR A 11 -150.99 133.25 -106.26
CA TYR A 11 -150.86 132.65 -107.64
C TYR A 11 -150.79 131.14 -107.78
N ALA A 12 -151.12 130.44 -106.68
CA ALA A 12 -151.60 129.06 -106.74
C ALA A 12 -152.77 128.81 -107.74
N LEU A 13 -153.71 129.73 -107.99
CA LEU A 13 -154.96 129.38 -108.73
C LEU A 13 -154.79 129.15 -110.26
N VAL A 14 -153.62 129.43 -110.84
CA VAL A 14 -153.31 129.16 -112.26
C VAL A 14 -152.45 127.92 -112.46
N GLU A 15 -152.10 127.20 -111.37
CA GLU A 15 -151.92 125.74 -111.43
C GLU A 15 -152.96 125.12 -112.38
N LEU A 16 -154.26 125.46 -112.26
CA LEU A 16 -155.20 124.39 -112.59
C LEU A 16 -155.59 124.26 -114.06
N GLN A 17 -155.72 125.36 -114.81
CA GLN A 17 -156.39 125.30 -116.12
C GLN A 17 -155.46 124.97 -117.33
N SER A 18 -154.12 125.22 -117.29
CA SER A 18 -153.15 124.87 -118.38
C SER A 18 -152.58 123.45 -118.24
N ILE A 19 -152.65 122.94 -117.01
CA ILE A 19 -152.44 121.54 -116.70
C ILE A 19 -153.53 120.63 -117.36
N VAL A 20 -154.83 120.99 -117.42
CA VAL A 20 -155.91 120.05 -117.85
C VAL A 20 -156.16 119.95 -119.38
N ARG A 21 -155.99 121.02 -120.19
CA ARG A 21 -156.30 120.94 -121.65
C ARG A 21 -155.13 120.41 -122.52
N GLY A 22 -153.84 120.70 -122.20
CA GLY A 22 -152.63 120.14 -122.86
C GLY A 22 -152.40 118.65 -122.57
N SER A 23 -153.15 118.18 -121.56
CA SER A 23 -153.27 116.79 -121.17
C SER A 23 -154.14 115.91 -122.08
N ASN A 24 -154.98 116.38 -123.03
CA ASN A 24 -155.82 115.46 -123.86
C ASN A 24 -155.35 115.35 -125.32
N LEU A 25 -154.58 116.34 -125.82
CA LEU A 25 -153.77 116.16 -127.04
C LEU A 25 -152.58 115.19 -126.78
N ARG A 26 -152.36 114.78 -125.50
CA ARG A 26 -151.65 113.55 -125.08
C ARG A 26 -151.77 112.36 -126.06
N ARG A 27 -152.85 112.10 -126.82
CA ARG A 27 -153.24 110.69 -127.04
C ARG A 27 -153.42 110.06 -128.41
N GLU A 28 -153.52 110.78 -129.53
CA GLU A 28 -153.57 110.14 -130.86
C GLU A 28 -152.28 110.31 -131.66
N ILE A 29 -151.43 111.28 -131.26
CA ILE A 29 -150.01 111.29 -131.69
C ILE A 29 -149.25 110.06 -131.08
N TYR A 30 -149.89 109.27 -130.23
CA TYR A 30 -149.47 107.95 -129.70
C TYR A 30 -149.50 106.72 -130.65
N LYS A 31 -149.64 106.76 -132.01
CA LYS A 31 -149.72 105.45 -132.77
C LYS A 31 -148.95 105.23 -134.08
N ALA A 32 -148.52 106.25 -134.82
CA ALA A 32 -147.89 105.99 -136.11
C ALA A 32 -146.33 106.05 -136.11
N PHE A 33 -145.64 106.84 -135.25
CA PHE A 33 -144.15 106.98 -135.18
C PHE A 33 -143.39 105.79 -134.52
N ASP A 34 -144.06 104.62 -134.37
CA ASP A 34 -143.49 103.33 -133.93
C ASP A 34 -143.14 102.29 -135.08
N PHE A 35 -143.55 102.34 -136.38
CA PHE A 35 -143.10 101.27 -137.35
C PHE A 35 -141.68 101.49 -137.86
N PHE A 36 -141.41 102.72 -138.22
CA PHE A 36 -140.08 103.13 -138.56
C PHE A 36 -139.67 104.02 -137.39
N ASP A 37 -139.16 105.21 -137.57
CA ASP A 37 -137.91 105.44 -138.24
C ASP A 37 -136.76 105.32 -137.21
N ALA A 38 -136.99 104.41 -136.23
CA ALA A 38 -136.23 103.35 -135.55
C ALA A 38 -134.80 103.03 -136.00
N SER A 39 -134.43 103.34 -137.23
CA SER A 39 -133.07 103.09 -137.71
C SER A 39 -132.12 104.25 -137.42
N MET A 40 -132.62 105.42 -137.00
CA MET A 40 -131.79 106.63 -136.93
C MET A 40 -130.80 106.68 -135.75
N GLY A 41 -130.98 105.84 -134.74
CA GLY A 41 -129.97 105.65 -133.69
C GLY A 41 -128.65 105.08 -134.23
N GLU A 42 -128.71 104.17 -135.21
CA GLU A 42 -127.51 103.49 -135.72
C GLU A 42 -126.65 104.37 -136.66
N ILE A 43 -127.15 105.52 -137.15
CA ILE A 43 -126.52 106.19 -138.30
C ILE A 43 -125.61 107.36 -137.93
N VAL A 44 -126.00 108.27 -137.03
CA VAL A 44 -125.16 109.47 -136.77
C VAL A 44 -123.96 109.15 -135.89
N GLU A 45 -124.04 108.07 -135.12
CA GLU A 45 -122.87 107.48 -134.48
C GLU A 45 -121.82 107.00 -135.52
N LEU A 46 -122.22 106.53 -136.71
CA LEU A 46 -121.27 106.12 -137.77
C LEU A 46 -120.43 107.30 -138.32
N GLN A 47 -120.94 108.53 -138.23
CA GLN A 47 -120.22 109.74 -138.69
C GLN A 47 -119.16 110.21 -137.69
N SER A 48 -119.27 109.78 -136.42
CA SER A 48 -118.30 110.08 -135.37
C SER A 48 -116.90 109.50 -135.63
N ILE A 49 -116.73 108.46 -136.45
CA ILE A 49 -115.45 107.72 -136.54
C ILE A 49 -114.57 108.16 -137.72
N VAL A 50 -115.16 108.51 -138.86
CA VAL A 50 -114.38 108.77 -140.08
C VAL A 50 -113.58 110.07 -139.98
N ARG A 51 -114.15 111.14 -139.42
CA ARG A 51 -113.43 112.43 -139.26
C ARG A 51 -112.26 112.37 -138.27
N ALA A 52 -112.31 111.44 -137.32
CA ALA A 52 -111.20 111.21 -136.40
C ALA A 52 -109.97 110.56 -137.08
N LYS A 53 -110.15 109.76 -138.15
CA LYS A 53 -109.07 108.98 -138.77
C LYS A 53 -108.11 109.82 -139.61
N GLU A 54 -108.59 110.88 -140.26
CA GLU A 54 -107.81 111.62 -141.27
C GLU A 54 -106.76 112.56 -140.67
N ILE A 55 -107.11 113.31 -139.62
CA ILE A 55 -106.19 114.28 -138.98
C ILE A 55 -105.04 113.57 -138.23
N GLN A 56 -105.27 112.35 -137.75
CA GLN A 56 -104.21 111.51 -137.18
C GLN A 56 -103.10 111.17 -138.20
N VAL A 57 -103.36 111.21 -139.51
CA VAL A 57 -102.36 110.81 -140.51
C VAL A 57 -101.30 111.89 -140.73
N ALA A 58 -101.65 113.19 -140.70
CA ALA A 58 -100.74 114.27 -141.12
C ALA A 58 -99.59 114.61 -140.13
N TYR A 59 -99.81 114.72 -138.82
CA TYR A 59 -98.74 115.22 -137.92
C TYR A 59 -97.75 114.13 -137.45
N ASN A 60 -98.14 112.86 -137.56
CA ASN A 60 -97.18 111.77 -137.42
C ASN A 60 -96.03 111.88 -138.44
N GLU A 61 -96.24 112.54 -139.58
CA GLU A 61 -95.21 112.84 -140.57
C GLU A 61 -94.17 113.87 -140.05
N LEU A 62 -94.61 114.93 -139.35
CA LEU A 62 -93.72 115.97 -138.77
C LEU A 62 -92.91 115.47 -137.56
N VAL A 63 -93.47 114.51 -136.82
CA VAL A 63 -92.74 113.70 -135.82
C VAL A 63 -91.68 112.80 -136.47
N GLY A 64 -91.79 112.50 -137.77
CA GLY A 64 -90.86 111.67 -138.52
C GLY A 64 -89.52 112.35 -138.80
N GLU A 65 -89.54 113.56 -139.37
CA GLU A 65 -88.31 114.23 -139.83
C GLU A 65 -87.37 114.62 -138.67
N LEU A 66 -87.90 115.09 -137.54
CA LEU A 66 -87.05 115.51 -136.42
C LEU A 66 -86.29 114.35 -135.76
N ARG A 67 -86.87 113.14 -135.81
CA ARG A 67 -86.20 111.91 -135.37
C ARG A 67 -84.98 111.56 -136.21
N GLU A 68 -84.88 112.02 -137.45
CA GLU A 68 -83.73 111.72 -138.31
C GLU A 68 -82.45 112.50 -137.91
N SER A 69 -82.57 113.64 -137.22
CA SER A 69 -81.42 114.54 -136.93
C SER A 69 -80.78 114.40 -135.53
N GLU A 70 -81.51 113.80 -134.59
CA GLU A 70 -81.07 113.49 -133.23
C GLU A 70 -79.82 112.57 -133.12
N PRO A 71 -79.60 111.58 -134.02
CA PRO A 71 -78.52 110.61 -133.86
C PRO A 71 -77.11 111.21 -133.94
N SER A 72 -76.89 112.25 -134.76
CA SER A 72 -75.53 112.75 -135.04
C SER A 72 -74.91 113.53 -133.88
N SER A 73 -75.72 114.31 -133.16
CA SER A 73 -75.24 115.13 -132.04
C SER A 73 -74.94 114.29 -130.80
N ILE A 74 -75.72 113.24 -130.58
CA ILE A 74 -75.46 112.23 -129.53
C ILE A 74 -74.14 111.50 -129.84
N ALA A 75 -73.85 111.22 -131.12
CA ALA A 75 -72.60 110.57 -131.52
C ALA A 75 -71.34 111.40 -131.15
N MET A 76 -71.34 112.72 -131.36
CA MET A 76 -70.16 113.54 -131.05
C MET A 76 -69.88 113.66 -129.53
N GLN A 77 -70.92 113.86 -128.71
CA GLN A 77 -70.79 113.88 -127.25
C GLN A 77 -70.32 112.52 -126.70
N SER A 78 -70.71 111.42 -127.36
CA SER A 78 -70.26 110.08 -126.98
C SER A 78 -68.77 109.85 -127.25
N LEU A 79 -68.20 110.46 -128.31
CA LEU A 79 -66.78 110.32 -128.66
C LEU A 79 -65.84 111.03 -127.66
N ILE A 80 -66.18 112.26 -127.24
CA ILE A 80 -65.36 113.03 -126.27
C ILE A 80 -65.43 112.38 -124.88
N ARG A 81 -66.63 111.99 -124.42
CA ARG A 81 -66.78 111.20 -123.19
C ARG A 81 -66.01 109.88 -123.28
N GLY A 82 -66.00 109.27 -124.47
CA GLY A 82 -65.22 108.07 -124.73
C GLY A 82 -63.71 108.27 -124.58
N ASN A 83 -63.14 109.41 -125.01
CA ASN A 83 -61.70 109.61 -124.95
C ASN A 83 -61.17 109.88 -123.53
N ALA A 84 -61.87 110.69 -122.74
CA ALA A 84 -61.52 110.94 -121.34
C ALA A 84 -61.60 109.65 -120.50
N VAL A 85 -62.61 108.81 -120.75
CA VAL A 85 -62.74 107.50 -120.09
C VAL A 85 -61.62 106.54 -120.50
N ARG A 86 -61.15 106.59 -121.75
CA ARG A 86 -60.00 105.77 -122.20
C ARG A 86 -58.71 106.13 -121.48
N GLU A 87 -58.42 107.40 -121.25
CA GLU A 87 -57.22 107.86 -120.53
C GLU A 87 -57.21 107.40 -119.05
N ASP A 88 -58.34 107.50 -118.36
CA ASP A 88 -58.52 106.96 -117.01
C ASP A 88 -58.37 105.41 -117.00
N LEU A 89 -58.92 104.72 -118.01
CA LEU A 89 -58.77 103.26 -118.14
C LEU A 89 -57.32 102.84 -118.34
N TYR A 90 -56.52 103.54 -119.16
CA TYR A 90 -55.11 103.22 -119.33
C TYR A 90 -54.32 103.37 -118.03
N THR A 91 -54.62 104.41 -117.25
CA THR A 91 -53.98 104.66 -115.95
C THR A 91 -54.32 103.55 -114.95
N LYS A 92 -55.60 103.16 -114.86
CA LYS A 92 -56.05 102.04 -114.02
C LYS A 92 -55.47 100.71 -114.46
N GLN A 93 -55.35 100.48 -115.77
CA GLN A 93 -54.80 99.25 -116.31
C GLN A 93 -53.31 99.09 -115.97
N SER A 94 -52.54 100.18 -115.97
CA SER A 94 -51.14 100.17 -115.53
C SER A 94 -50.99 99.80 -114.04
N ILE A 95 -51.87 100.33 -113.18
CA ILE A 95 -51.89 99.97 -111.74
C ILE A 95 -52.26 98.50 -111.55
N LEU A 96 -53.27 98.00 -112.28
CA LEU A 96 -53.68 96.59 -112.21
C LEU A 96 -52.56 95.62 -112.61
N PHE A 97 -51.84 95.92 -113.70
CA PHE A 97 -50.69 95.10 -114.09
C PHE A 97 -49.58 95.08 -113.03
N SER A 98 -49.39 96.15 -112.26
CA SER A 98 -48.40 96.17 -111.16
C SER A 98 -48.76 95.22 -109.99
N GLN A 99 -50.03 94.85 -109.85
CA GLN A 99 -50.53 94.01 -108.73
C GLN A 99 -50.71 92.53 -109.10
N GLU A 100 -50.62 92.16 -110.38
CA GLU A 100 -50.83 90.79 -110.87
C GLU A 100 -49.95 89.72 -110.16
N PRO A 101 -48.65 89.93 -109.90
CA PRO A 101 -47.80 88.92 -109.27
C PRO A 101 -48.27 88.50 -107.87
N ALA A 102 -48.70 89.47 -107.05
CA ALA A 102 -49.13 89.21 -105.67
C ALA A 102 -50.41 88.35 -105.59
N ILE A 103 -51.31 88.49 -106.58
CA ILE A 103 -52.55 87.71 -106.65
C ILE A 103 -52.23 86.25 -107.02
N VAL A 104 -51.29 86.03 -107.94
CA VAL A 104 -50.87 84.68 -108.34
C VAL A 104 -50.25 83.92 -107.15
N ASP A 105 -49.42 84.60 -106.35
CA ASP A 105 -48.84 84.02 -105.14
C ASP A 105 -49.92 83.59 -104.13
N LEU A 106 -50.92 84.44 -103.88
CA LEU A 106 -52.03 84.10 -102.98
C LEU A 106 -52.84 82.89 -103.47
N GLN A 107 -53.11 82.79 -104.77
CA GLN A 107 -53.82 81.65 -105.35
C GLN A 107 -53.05 80.33 -105.20
N SER A 108 -51.71 80.37 -105.30
CA SER A 108 -50.87 79.18 -105.13
C SER A 108 -50.94 78.63 -103.70
N ILE A 109 -50.98 79.51 -102.69
CA ILE A 109 -51.08 79.13 -101.27
C ILE A 109 -52.41 78.43 -101.00
N ILE A 110 -53.52 78.99 -101.48
CA ILE A 110 -54.87 78.43 -101.24
C ILE A 110 -55.00 77.03 -101.88
N ARG A 111 -54.49 76.83 -103.10
CA ARG A 111 -54.52 75.50 -103.74
C ARG A 111 -53.71 74.46 -102.96
N GLY A 112 -52.58 74.86 -102.38
CA GLY A 112 -51.75 73.98 -101.56
C GLY A 112 -52.39 73.58 -100.22
N ASP A 113 -53.32 74.37 -99.70
CA ASP A 113 -54.03 74.07 -98.45
C ASP A 113 -55.10 72.98 -98.65
N PHE A 114 -55.93 73.11 -99.70
CA PHE A 114 -56.97 72.12 -100.03
C PHE A 114 -56.41 70.70 -100.22
N VAL A 115 -55.29 70.55 -100.95
CA VAL A 115 -54.68 69.22 -101.17
C VAL A 115 -54.18 68.59 -99.87
N ARG A 116 -53.71 69.40 -98.92
CA ARG A 116 -53.23 68.91 -97.63
C ARG A 116 -54.37 68.46 -96.73
N ASP A 117 -55.51 69.12 -96.79
CA ASP A 117 -56.72 68.73 -96.06
C ASP A 117 -57.25 67.36 -96.53
N ASP A 118 -57.37 67.16 -97.86
CA ASP A 118 -57.82 65.89 -98.44
C ASP A 118 -56.91 64.71 -98.03
N PHE A 119 -55.59 64.90 -98.02
CA PHE A 119 -54.64 63.85 -97.63
C PHE A 119 -54.71 63.53 -96.13
N GLY A 120 -54.96 64.53 -95.28
CA GLY A 120 -55.18 64.33 -93.86
C GLY A 120 -56.37 63.41 -93.60
N GLN A 121 -57.50 63.66 -94.27
CA GLN A 121 -58.71 62.85 -94.11
C GLN A 121 -58.51 61.37 -94.51
N PHE A 122 -57.68 61.09 -95.52
CA PHE A 122 -57.37 59.71 -95.93
C PHE A 122 -56.57 58.95 -94.86
N LEU A 123 -55.59 59.60 -94.22
CA LEU A 123 -54.81 58.98 -93.15
C LEU A 123 -55.68 58.65 -91.93
N ASP A 124 -56.60 59.55 -91.57
CA ASP A 124 -57.53 59.32 -90.45
C ASP A 124 -58.42 58.08 -90.68
N GLN A 125 -58.81 57.80 -91.93
CA GLN A 125 -59.57 56.59 -92.26
C GLN A 125 -58.75 55.30 -92.09
N LEU A 126 -57.45 55.34 -92.37
CA LEU A 126 -56.56 54.19 -92.21
C LEU A 126 -56.30 53.87 -90.73
N ASP A 127 -56.11 54.90 -89.91
CA ASP A 127 -55.91 54.72 -88.47
C ASP A 127 -57.13 54.09 -87.79
N GLN A 128 -58.34 54.38 -88.26
CA GLN A 128 -59.59 53.80 -87.74
C GLN A 128 -59.63 52.26 -87.80
N TYR A 129 -58.99 51.63 -88.78
CA TYR A 129 -59.03 50.17 -88.96
C TYR A 129 -57.80 49.42 -88.41
N SER A 130 -56.84 50.11 -87.78
CA SER A 130 -55.56 49.49 -87.36
C SER A 130 -55.71 48.44 -86.24
N ASP A 131 -56.63 48.67 -85.30
CA ASP A 131 -56.84 47.78 -84.14
C ASP A 131 -57.39 46.41 -84.56
N GLU A 132 -58.28 46.38 -85.54
CA GLU A 132 -58.93 45.16 -86.03
C GLU A 132 -57.95 44.25 -86.78
N ILE A 133 -57.07 44.85 -87.58
CA ILE A 133 -55.98 44.14 -88.26
C ILE A 133 -55.03 43.53 -87.23
N THR A 134 -54.68 44.30 -86.20
CA THR A 134 -53.78 43.86 -85.13
C THR A 134 -54.39 42.72 -84.32
N ALA A 135 -55.69 42.79 -84.03
CA ALA A 135 -56.42 41.73 -83.34
C ALA A 135 -56.36 40.41 -84.12
N LEU A 136 -56.61 40.42 -85.44
CA LEU A 136 -56.55 39.22 -86.27
C LEU A 136 -55.14 38.59 -86.29
N GLN A 137 -54.09 39.40 -86.43
CA GLN A 137 -52.70 38.91 -86.42
C GLN A 137 -52.31 38.27 -85.08
N SER A 138 -52.80 38.82 -83.97
CA SER A 138 -52.51 38.30 -82.63
C SER A 138 -53.03 36.87 -82.44
N VAL A 139 -54.21 36.55 -83.00
CA VAL A 139 -54.82 35.22 -82.91
C VAL A 139 -53.97 34.16 -83.62
N PHE A 140 -53.52 34.44 -84.85
CA PHE A 140 -52.68 33.50 -85.60
C PHE A 140 -51.32 33.27 -84.93
N ARG A 141 -50.68 34.32 -84.40
CA ARG A 141 -49.43 34.17 -83.64
C ARG A 141 -49.65 33.31 -82.39
N GLY A 142 -50.77 33.49 -81.69
CA GLY A 142 -51.12 32.69 -80.53
C GLY A 142 -51.27 31.19 -80.83
N VAL A 143 -51.89 30.82 -81.96
CA VAL A 143 -52.06 29.42 -82.36
C VAL A 143 -50.71 28.76 -82.68
N MET A 144 -49.86 29.43 -83.45
CA MET A 144 -48.55 28.90 -83.83
C MET A 144 -47.63 28.63 -82.63
N VAL A 145 -47.64 29.53 -81.63
CA VAL A 145 -46.81 29.37 -80.43
C VAL A 145 -47.27 28.18 -79.59
N ARG A 146 -48.59 27.98 -79.42
CA ARG A 146 -49.12 26.85 -78.65
C ARG A 146 -48.77 25.51 -79.28
N PHE A 147 -48.91 25.39 -80.60
CA PHE A 147 -48.55 24.17 -81.32
C PHE A 147 -47.06 23.81 -81.15
N ASN A 148 -46.16 24.80 -81.24
CA ASN A 148 -44.74 24.56 -80.99
C ASN A 148 -44.46 24.13 -79.55
N TYR A 149 -45.20 24.67 -78.58
CA TYR A 149 -45.05 24.29 -77.17
C TYR A 149 -45.48 22.84 -76.92
N ASP A 150 -46.58 22.41 -77.53
CA ASP A 150 -47.08 21.03 -77.41
C ASP A 150 -46.07 20.02 -77.97
N LEU A 151 -45.44 20.31 -79.12
CA LEU A 151 -44.37 19.49 -79.69
C LEU A 151 -43.17 19.34 -78.75
N ILE A 152 -42.76 20.44 -78.10
CA ILE A 152 -41.65 20.41 -77.13
C ILE A 152 -42.01 19.53 -75.92
N ILE A 153 -43.27 19.59 -75.45
CA ILE A 153 -43.72 18.74 -74.33
C ILE A 153 -43.65 17.26 -74.72
N GLU A 154 -44.12 16.89 -75.91
CA GLU A 154 -44.09 15.51 -76.40
C GLU A 154 -42.66 14.96 -76.44
N GLU A 155 -41.69 15.74 -76.94
CA GLU A 155 -40.27 15.38 -76.91
C GLU A 155 -39.71 15.16 -75.48
N PHE A 156 -40.17 15.94 -74.51
CA PHE A 156 -39.77 15.77 -73.11
C PHE A 156 -40.41 14.55 -72.45
N GLU A 157 -41.68 14.26 -72.76
CA GLU A 157 -42.37 13.08 -72.26
C GLU A 157 -41.70 11.78 -72.74
N ASP A 158 -41.31 11.72 -74.02
CA ASP A 158 -40.57 10.59 -74.59
C ASP A 158 -39.22 10.33 -73.91
N ALA A 159 -38.54 11.39 -73.45
CA ALA A 159 -37.24 11.30 -72.79
C ALA A 159 -37.30 11.09 -71.26
N MET A 160 -38.49 11.15 -70.66
CA MET A 160 -38.65 11.25 -69.20
C MET A 160 -38.07 10.03 -68.44
N ASP A 161 -38.32 8.81 -68.93
CA ASP A 161 -37.83 7.58 -68.29
C ASP A 161 -36.30 7.51 -68.25
N SER A 162 -35.65 7.95 -69.34
CA SER A 162 -34.19 8.01 -69.43
C SER A 162 -33.60 9.04 -68.45
N ILE A 163 -34.27 10.19 -68.31
CA ILE A 163 -33.88 11.22 -67.34
C ILE A 163 -34.05 10.72 -65.90
N VAL A 164 -35.16 10.07 -65.58
CA VAL A 164 -35.41 9.50 -64.24
C VAL A 164 -34.37 8.43 -63.91
N LEU A 165 -34.05 7.53 -64.84
CA LEU A 165 -33.05 6.49 -64.65
C LEU A 165 -31.66 7.09 -64.40
N LEU A 166 -31.25 8.09 -65.21
CA LEU A 166 -30.00 8.82 -65.00
C LEU A 166 -29.96 9.50 -63.63
N GLN A 167 -31.03 10.19 -63.23
CA GLN A 167 -31.13 10.82 -61.92
C GLN A 167 -31.04 9.79 -60.78
N ALA A 168 -31.69 8.63 -60.91
CA ALA A 168 -31.62 7.55 -59.93
C ALA A 168 -30.19 7.01 -59.79
N HIS A 169 -29.48 6.81 -60.91
CA HIS A 169 -28.07 6.41 -60.90
C HIS A 169 -27.17 7.44 -60.23
N ILE A 170 -27.36 8.73 -60.53
CA ILE A 170 -26.60 9.83 -59.91
C ILE A 170 -26.87 9.91 -58.41
N ARG A 171 -28.15 9.84 -57.98
CA ARG A 171 -28.54 9.85 -56.56
C ARG A 171 -27.95 8.64 -55.82
N GLY A 172 -28.06 7.44 -56.40
CA GLY A 172 -27.50 6.22 -55.83
C GLY A 172 -25.98 6.23 -55.75
N TYR A 173 -25.29 6.75 -56.77
CA TYR A 173 -23.84 6.93 -56.74
C TYR A 173 -23.41 7.89 -55.63
N ARG A 174 -24.10 9.03 -55.47
CA ARG A 174 -23.80 10.00 -54.42
C ARG A 174 -23.88 9.39 -53.02
N ILE A 175 -24.95 8.66 -52.72
CA ILE A 175 -25.10 7.98 -51.41
C ILE A 175 -24.00 6.93 -51.19
N ARG A 176 -23.72 6.10 -52.20
CA ARG A 176 -22.66 5.08 -52.08
C ARG A 176 -21.28 5.70 -51.91
N LYS A 177 -20.98 6.80 -52.61
CA LYS A 177 -19.74 7.56 -52.45
C LYS A 177 -19.59 8.09 -51.03
N ASP A 178 -20.64 8.71 -50.49
CA ASP A 178 -20.61 9.27 -49.12
C ASP A 178 -20.49 8.16 -48.06
N HIS A 179 -21.18 7.03 -48.23
CA HIS A 179 -21.08 5.87 -47.34
C HIS A 179 -19.68 5.25 -47.38
N ASN A 180 -19.13 5.02 -48.57
CA ASN A 180 -17.79 4.46 -48.74
C ASN A 180 -16.73 5.40 -48.15
N ALA A 181 -16.84 6.71 -48.37
CA ALA A 181 -15.94 7.69 -47.74
C ALA A 181 -15.98 7.62 -46.21
N ARG A 182 -17.16 7.44 -45.60
CA ARG A 182 -17.31 7.28 -44.16
C ARG A 182 -16.73 5.96 -43.64
N MET A 183 -16.89 4.86 -44.37
CA MET A 183 -16.31 3.56 -44.03
C MET A 183 -14.78 3.57 -44.17
N GLU A 184 -14.25 4.22 -45.21
CA GLU A 184 -12.83 4.48 -45.41
C GLU A 184 -12.26 5.28 -44.24
N TYR A 185 -12.96 6.35 -43.83
CA TYR A 185 -12.60 7.14 -42.64
C TYR A 185 -12.53 6.29 -41.37
N PHE A 186 -13.52 5.40 -41.13
CA PHE A 186 -13.47 4.51 -39.96
C PHE A 186 -12.33 3.50 -40.03
N ARG A 187 -12.05 2.91 -41.20
CA ARG A 187 -10.92 1.98 -41.38
C ARG A 187 -9.58 2.67 -41.14
N GLN A 188 -9.36 3.85 -41.72
CA GLN A 188 -8.14 4.65 -41.54
C GLN A 188 -7.93 5.09 -40.08
N ASN A 189 -8.99 5.24 -39.30
CA ASN A 189 -8.92 5.64 -37.89
C ASN A 189 -9.09 4.49 -36.89
N MET A 190 -9.24 3.24 -37.35
CA MET A 190 -9.43 2.08 -36.49
C MET A 190 -8.27 1.90 -35.51
N ASP A 191 -7.03 2.10 -35.97
CA ASP A 191 -5.84 2.04 -35.14
C ASP A 191 -5.88 3.05 -33.99
N LYS A 192 -6.47 4.24 -34.20
CA LYS A 192 -6.65 5.24 -33.14
C LYS A 192 -7.66 4.77 -32.10
N VAL A 193 -8.76 4.13 -32.51
CA VAL A 193 -9.75 3.56 -31.60
C VAL A 193 -9.14 2.42 -30.79
N ILE A 194 -8.38 1.52 -31.42
CA ILE A 194 -7.67 0.43 -30.73
C ILE A 194 -6.67 1.01 -29.72
N LYS A 195 -5.94 2.08 -30.08
CA LYS A 195 -5.05 2.80 -29.16
C LYS A 195 -5.79 3.42 -27.98
N ILE A 196 -6.97 4.02 -28.20
CA ILE A 196 -7.80 4.58 -27.11
C ILE A 196 -8.34 3.45 -26.22
N GLN A 197 -8.85 2.37 -26.80
CA GLN A 197 -9.36 1.22 -26.05
C GLN A 197 -8.25 0.54 -25.25
N SER A 198 -7.06 0.37 -25.84
CA SER A 198 -5.91 -0.20 -25.13
C SER A 198 -5.46 0.73 -24.00
N PHE A 199 -5.44 2.05 -24.20
CA PHE A 199 -5.15 3.02 -23.15
C PHE A 199 -6.19 2.98 -22.02
N VAL A 200 -7.48 2.95 -22.33
CA VAL A 200 -8.55 2.87 -21.33
C VAL A 200 -8.50 1.55 -20.57
N ARG A 201 -8.28 0.42 -21.25
CA ARG A 201 -8.08 -0.90 -20.61
C ARG A 201 -6.85 -0.89 -19.71
N ALA A 202 -5.73 -0.33 -20.18
CA ALA A 202 -4.51 -0.18 -19.41
C ALA A 202 -4.71 0.73 -18.19
N LYS A 203 -5.44 1.85 -18.33
CA LYS A 203 -5.78 2.74 -17.22
C LYS A 203 -6.66 2.05 -16.19
N LYS A 204 -7.73 1.36 -16.62
CA LYS A 204 -8.61 0.59 -15.71
C LYS A 204 -7.84 -0.50 -14.95
N GLN A 205 -6.97 -1.23 -15.64
CA GLN A 205 -6.10 -2.25 -15.02
C GLN A 205 -5.07 -1.60 -14.09
N GLY A 206 -4.50 -0.46 -14.47
CA GLY A 206 -3.55 0.31 -13.68
C GLY A 206 -4.18 0.89 -12.41
N ASP A 207 -5.41 1.38 -12.49
CA ASP A 207 -6.17 1.88 -11.33
C ASP A 207 -6.53 0.74 -10.38
N ALA A 208 -6.93 -0.43 -10.90
CA ALA A 208 -7.13 -1.63 -10.09
C ALA A 208 -5.83 -2.08 -9.41
N TYR A 209 -4.69 -2.05 -10.12
CA TYR A 209 -3.39 -2.39 -9.55
C TYR A 209 -2.93 -1.38 -8.49
N LYS A 210 -3.12 -0.08 -8.73
CA LYS A 210 -2.83 0.98 -7.74
C LYS A 210 -3.73 0.86 -6.51
N SER A 211 -5.02 0.58 -6.71
CA SER A 211 -5.96 0.32 -5.62
C SER A 211 -5.49 -0.89 -4.81
N LEU A 212 -5.08 -1.99 -5.45
CA LEU A 212 -4.52 -3.13 -4.73
C LEU A 212 -3.27 -2.72 -3.95
N THR A 213 -2.26 -2.13 -4.58
CA THR A 213 -0.95 -1.86 -3.96
C THR A 213 -0.97 -0.75 -2.90
N SER A 214 -1.67 0.34 -3.16
CA SER A 214 -1.59 1.59 -2.38
C SER A 214 -2.71 1.74 -1.36
N SER A 215 -3.88 1.11 -1.56
CA SER A 215 -4.96 1.19 -0.57
C SER A 215 -4.80 0.16 0.54
N ALA A 216 -5.10 0.56 1.78
CA ALA A 216 -5.13 -0.34 2.94
C ALA A 216 -6.35 -1.29 2.88
N ASN A 217 -7.47 -0.81 2.33
CA ASN A 217 -8.74 -1.54 2.23
C ASN A 217 -9.19 -1.65 0.76
N PRO A 218 -8.60 -2.55 -0.06
CA PRO A 218 -9.01 -2.72 -1.44
C PRO A 218 -10.42 -3.33 -1.53
N PRO A 219 -11.27 -2.87 -2.48
CA PRO A 219 -12.62 -3.38 -2.63
C PRO A 219 -12.61 -4.81 -3.23
N LEU A 220 -13.68 -5.57 -2.99
CA LEU A 220 -13.81 -6.97 -3.40
C LEU A 220 -13.58 -7.17 -4.90
N SER A 221 -14.09 -6.26 -5.73
CA SER A 221 -13.91 -6.29 -7.19
C SER A 221 -12.45 -6.18 -7.62
N THR A 222 -11.66 -5.37 -6.89
CA THR A 222 -10.23 -5.22 -7.14
C THR A 222 -9.50 -6.48 -6.74
N VAL A 223 -9.75 -7.03 -5.55
CA VAL A 223 -9.13 -8.28 -5.09
C VAL A 223 -9.44 -9.41 -6.07
N LYS A 224 -10.70 -9.60 -6.46
CA LYS A 224 -11.16 -10.61 -7.43
C LYS A 224 -10.39 -10.58 -8.76
N ASN A 225 -10.15 -9.40 -9.33
CA ASN A 225 -9.41 -9.26 -10.58
C ASN A 225 -7.99 -9.85 -10.48
N PHE A 226 -7.41 -9.91 -9.29
CA PHE A 226 -6.06 -10.43 -9.03
C PHE A 226 -6.04 -11.77 -8.28
N VAL A 227 -7.20 -12.35 -7.90
CA VAL A 227 -7.26 -13.67 -7.22
C VAL A 227 -6.65 -14.78 -8.08
N HIS A 228 -6.74 -14.70 -9.41
CA HIS A 228 -6.10 -15.66 -10.31
C HIS A 228 -4.57 -15.71 -10.16
N LEU A 229 -3.94 -14.66 -9.61
CA LEU A 229 -2.51 -14.69 -9.29
C LEU A 229 -2.20 -15.65 -8.13
N LEU A 230 -3.20 -16.11 -7.38
CA LEU A 230 -3.10 -17.12 -6.34
C LEU A 230 -3.43 -18.53 -6.86
N ASN A 231 -3.41 -18.79 -8.17
CA ASN A 231 -3.72 -20.13 -8.73
C ASN A 231 -2.79 -21.27 -8.26
N ASP A 232 -1.61 -21.01 -7.70
CA ASP A 232 -0.83 -22.06 -7.01
C ASP A 232 -1.07 -22.10 -5.49
N SER A 233 -2.20 -21.56 -5.01
CA SER A 233 -2.56 -21.57 -3.59
C SER A 233 -2.58 -22.97 -3.01
N ASP A 234 -2.89 -24.01 -3.80
CA ASP A 234 -2.86 -25.39 -3.29
C ASP A 234 -1.44 -25.88 -3.04
N LEU A 235 -0.49 -25.60 -3.94
CA LEU A 235 0.92 -25.93 -3.71
C LEU A 235 1.47 -25.13 -2.53
N ASP A 236 1.10 -23.85 -2.44
CA ASP A 236 1.47 -23.00 -1.31
C ASP A 236 0.89 -23.52 0.01
N PHE A 237 -0.35 -24.00 -0.02
CA PHE A 237 -1.04 -24.60 1.12
C PHE A 237 -0.43 -25.95 1.53
N GLU A 238 -0.17 -26.83 0.57
CA GLU A 238 0.50 -28.12 0.80
C GLU A 238 1.87 -27.93 1.46
N GLN A 239 2.65 -26.96 0.98
CA GLN A 239 3.93 -26.59 1.59
C GLN A 239 3.79 -26.08 3.01
N GLU A 240 2.73 -25.31 3.31
CA GLU A 240 2.47 -24.76 4.64
C GLU A 240 1.99 -25.85 5.61
N VAL A 241 1.13 -26.76 5.17
CA VAL A 241 0.75 -27.96 5.93
C VAL A 241 1.96 -28.85 6.17
N GLN A 242 2.80 -29.07 5.15
CA GLN A 242 4.03 -29.85 5.30
C GLN A 242 4.99 -29.19 6.29
N LEU A 243 5.13 -27.87 6.27
CA LEU A 243 5.93 -27.13 7.25
C LEU A 243 5.42 -27.36 8.67
N GLU A 244 4.11 -27.25 8.91
CA GLU A 244 3.51 -27.49 10.23
C GLU A 244 3.63 -28.96 10.68
N GLN A 245 3.47 -29.91 9.76
CA GLN A 245 3.73 -31.33 10.05
C GLN A 245 5.19 -31.58 10.42
N ASN A 246 6.14 -31.00 9.66
CA ASN A 246 7.56 -31.12 9.95
C ASN A 246 7.91 -30.47 11.30
N LYS A 247 7.31 -29.31 11.63
CA LYS A 247 7.47 -28.67 12.95
C LYS A 247 6.94 -29.56 14.07
N LYS A 248 5.79 -30.21 13.87
CA LYS A 248 5.25 -31.18 14.83
C LYS A 248 6.19 -32.38 15.00
N GLN A 249 6.70 -32.93 13.90
CA GLN A 249 7.66 -34.02 13.94
C GLN A 249 8.95 -33.60 14.68
N VAL A 250 9.45 -32.38 14.45
CA VAL A 250 10.59 -31.82 15.21
C VAL A 250 10.31 -31.83 16.70
N LYS A 251 9.09 -31.44 17.14
CA LYS A 251 8.71 -31.48 18.57
C LYS A 251 8.72 -32.90 19.13
N ASP A 252 8.15 -33.86 18.40
CA ASP A 252 8.09 -35.26 18.83
C ASP A 252 9.51 -35.87 18.94
N GLU A 253 10.38 -35.61 17.96
CA GLU A 253 11.78 -36.04 17.97
C GLU A 253 12.61 -35.36 19.08
N ILE A 254 12.38 -34.07 19.34
CA ILE A 254 13.00 -33.37 20.48
C ILE A 254 12.58 -34.02 21.79
N ALA A 255 11.29 -34.29 21.99
CA ALA A 255 10.79 -34.93 23.20
C ALA A 255 11.38 -36.34 23.39
N HIS A 256 11.52 -37.10 22.30
CA HIS A 256 12.17 -38.41 22.33
C HIS A 256 13.66 -38.31 22.71
N ASN A 257 14.42 -37.42 22.07
CA ASN A 257 15.83 -37.17 22.40
C ASN A 257 16.02 -36.72 23.85
N GLN A 258 15.12 -35.88 24.37
CA GLN A 258 15.13 -35.47 25.78
C GLN A 258 14.95 -36.65 26.73
N GLN A 259 14.05 -37.58 26.43
CA GLN A 259 13.90 -38.81 27.24
C GLN A 259 15.19 -39.62 27.25
N LEU A 260 15.82 -39.81 26.08
CA LEU A 260 17.12 -40.50 25.97
C LEU A 260 18.21 -39.80 26.79
N GLU A 261 18.30 -38.47 26.72
CA GLU A 261 19.24 -37.69 27.52
C GLU A 261 19.00 -37.81 29.03
N GLN A 262 17.73 -37.83 29.47
CA GLN A 262 17.38 -38.07 30.87
C GLN A 262 17.85 -39.46 31.33
N PHE A 263 17.64 -40.50 30.52
CA PHE A 263 18.15 -41.84 30.82
C PHE A 263 19.68 -41.86 30.91
N ILE A 264 20.38 -41.22 29.97
CA ILE A 264 21.85 -41.11 30.00
C ILE A 264 22.32 -40.37 31.26
N THR A 265 21.64 -39.29 31.64
CA THR A 265 21.96 -38.53 32.86
C THR A 265 21.76 -39.37 34.12
N GLN A 266 20.73 -40.22 34.17
CA GLN A 266 20.54 -41.18 35.26
C GLN A 266 21.69 -42.20 35.32
N LEU A 267 22.16 -42.70 34.16
CA LEU A 267 23.31 -43.59 34.10
C LEU A 267 24.60 -42.88 34.55
N ASP A 268 24.81 -41.62 34.16
CA ASP A 268 25.95 -40.81 34.61
C ASP A 268 25.96 -40.63 36.13
N VAL A 269 24.81 -40.37 36.74
CA VAL A 269 24.66 -40.29 38.20
C VAL A 269 25.03 -41.63 38.85
N LYS A 270 24.54 -42.76 38.30
CA LYS A 270 24.88 -44.09 38.81
C LYS A 270 26.38 -44.37 38.70
N ILE A 271 27.00 -44.07 37.56
CA ILE A 271 28.44 -44.22 37.35
C ILE A 271 29.22 -43.33 38.34
N ALA A 272 28.81 -42.08 38.53
CA ALA A 272 29.46 -41.16 39.47
C ALA A 272 29.32 -41.63 40.93
N LEU A 273 28.17 -42.17 41.33
CA LEU A 273 27.98 -42.77 42.66
C LEU A 273 28.81 -44.04 42.83
N LEU A 274 28.88 -44.91 41.81
CA LEU A 274 29.75 -46.09 41.79
C LEU A 274 31.22 -45.69 41.96
N LEU A 275 31.69 -44.70 41.21
CA LEU A 275 33.06 -44.18 41.30
C LEU A 275 33.32 -43.52 42.65
N LYS A 276 32.42 -42.69 43.16
CA LYS A 276 32.55 -42.06 44.48
C LYS A 276 32.63 -43.10 45.60
N ASN A 277 31.76 -44.11 45.59
CA ASN A 277 31.79 -45.18 46.59
C ASN A 277 33.04 -46.06 46.47
N LYS A 278 33.60 -46.22 45.26
CA LYS A 278 34.88 -46.89 45.05
C LYS A 278 36.07 -46.05 45.54
N ILE A 279 36.14 -44.77 45.16
CA ILE A 279 37.22 -43.84 45.54
C ILE A 279 37.23 -43.63 47.05
N THR A 280 36.07 -43.42 47.69
CA THR A 280 35.98 -43.31 49.16
C THR A 280 36.53 -44.54 49.86
N ILE A 281 36.35 -45.73 49.30
CA ILE A 281 36.92 -46.96 49.83
C ILE A 281 38.44 -47.01 49.58
N ASP A 282 38.91 -46.67 48.39
CA ASP A 282 40.35 -46.60 48.08
C ASP A 282 41.07 -45.55 48.95
N GLU A 283 40.45 -44.40 49.20
CA GLU A 283 40.97 -43.34 50.10
C GLU A 283 40.96 -43.78 51.56
N VAL A 284 39.86 -44.35 52.06
CA VAL A 284 39.79 -44.89 53.44
C VAL A 284 40.79 -46.04 53.63
N ILE A 285 41.05 -46.85 52.60
CA ILE A 285 42.08 -47.90 52.64
C ILE A 285 43.50 -47.30 52.62
N ARG A 286 43.76 -46.27 51.80
CA ARG A 286 45.06 -45.57 51.74
C ARG A 286 45.36 -44.75 53.00
N HIS A 287 44.35 -44.16 53.64
CA HIS A 287 44.49 -43.33 54.84
C HIS A 287 44.43 -44.11 56.16
N ARG A 288 44.21 -45.43 56.13
CA ARG A 288 44.25 -46.27 57.35
C ARG A 288 45.61 -46.28 58.07
N ASN A 289 46.66 -45.72 57.48
CA ASN A 289 48.00 -45.59 58.08
C ASN A 289 48.32 -44.22 58.72
N LYS A 290 47.43 -43.22 58.68
CA LYS A 290 47.59 -41.98 59.47
C LYS A 290 46.24 -41.45 59.94
N GLY A 291 46.11 -41.28 61.26
CA GLY A 291 45.06 -40.64 62.07
C GLY A 291 43.78 -40.14 61.39
N ALA A 292 42.65 -40.51 62.01
CA ALA A 292 41.28 -40.18 61.65
C ALA A 292 41.03 -38.70 61.29
N ILE A 293 40.44 -38.48 60.11
CA ILE A 293 39.79 -37.21 59.76
C ILE A 293 38.29 -37.43 59.88
N SER A 294 37.66 -36.58 60.72
CA SER A 294 36.22 -36.46 60.86
C SER A 294 35.61 -36.05 59.52
N VAL A 295 34.83 -36.95 58.92
CA VAL A 295 33.98 -36.60 57.78
C VAL A 295 32.75 -35.89 58.34
N SER A 296 32.77 -34.56 58.31
CA SER A 296 31.62 -33.73 58.62
C SER A 296 30.51 -33.99 57.59
N ASN A 297 29.52 -34.79 57.98
CA ASN A 297 28.24 -34.92 57.31
C ASN A 297 27.38 -33.67 57.58
N SER A 298 27.76 -32.52 57.05
CA SER A 298 26.83 -31.43 56.80
C SER A 298 26.47 -31.49 55.32
N GLY A 299 25.31 -32.09 55.03
CA GLY A 299 24.70 -31.97 53.72
C GLY A 299 24.27 -30.53 53.53
N ASP A 300 25.17 -29.69 53.02
CA ASP A 300 24.86 -28.31 52.67
C ASP A 300 23.75 -28.34 51.61
N LEU A 301 22.55 -27.93 52.02
CA LEU A 301 21.31 -27.90 51.23
C LEU A 301 21.45 -27.08 49.93
N PHE A 302 22.54 -26.32 49.80
CA PHE A 302 22.85 -25.41 48.71
C PHE A 302 24.12 -25.78 47.92
N ASP A 303 24.78 -26.89 48.22
CA ASP A 303 25.92 -27.35 47.41
C ASP A 303 25.43 -27.93 46.07
N LEU A 304 25.57 -27.14 45.00
CA LEU A 304 25.21 -27.52 43.63
C LEU A 304 26.09 -28.66 43.07
N LYS A 305 27.21 -29.00 43.72
CA LYS A 305 28.11 -30.10 43.32
C LYS A 305 27.81 -31.41 44.06
N ALA A 306 26.92 -31.42 45.05
CA ALA A 306 26.57 -32.64 45.77
C ALA A 306 25.90 -33.65 44.82
N LEU A 307 26.29 -34.94 44.92
CA LEU A 307 25.73 -36.06 44.14
C LEU A 307 24.43 -36.59 44.75
N ASN A 308 23.49 -35.69 45.06
CA ASN A 308 22.19 -36.04 45.63
C ASN A 308 21.05 -35.54 44.72
N LYS A 309 19.86 -36.14 44.86
CA LYS A 309 18.71 -35.82 44.00
C LYS A 309 18.26 -34.36 44.10
N VAL A 310 18.35 -33.75 45.28
CA VAL A 310 17.87 -32.38 45.53
C VAL A 310 18.79 -31.35 44.89
N SER A 311 20.10 -31.44 45.11
CA SER A 311 21.10 -30.56 44.50
C SER A 311 21.14 -30.73 42.99
N ARG A 312 20.98 -31.96 42.47
CA ARG A 312 20.95 -32.21 41.03
C ARG A 312 19.70 -31.64 40.37
N LYS A 313 18.51 -31.87 40.95
CA LYS A 313 17.27 -31.24 40.46
C LYS A 313 17.40 -29.71 40.47
N ARG A 314 18.00 -29.14 41.52
CA ARG A 314 18.22 -27.69 41.61
C ARG A 314 19.19 -27.17 40.55
N LEU A 315 20.28 -27.91 40.28
CA LEU A 315 21.22 -27.59 39.21
C LEU A 315 20.51 -27.60 37.84
N GLU A 316 19.69 -28.63 37.56
CA GLU A 316 18.90 -28.73 36.33
C GLU A 316 17.90 -27.57 36.18
N LEU A 317 17.22 -27.19 37.28
CA LEU A 317 16.33 -26.03 37.29
C LEU A 317 17.09 -24.73 37.01
N TYR A 318 18.29 -24.52 37.58
CA TYR A 318 19.11 -23.36 37.24
C TYR A 318 19.62 -23.38 35.79
N GLN A 319 19.96 -24.56 35.26
CA GLN A 319 20.31 -24.72 33.84
C GLN A 319 19.14 -24.33 32.92
N GLY A 320 17.92 -24.72 33.27
CA GLY A 320 16.69 -24.30 32.59
C GLY A 320 16.39 -22.80 32.74
N PHE A 321 16.53 -22.27 33.95
CA PHE A 321 16.33 -20.86 34.30
C PHE A 321 17.20 -19.94 33.43
N PHE A 322 18.52 -20.18 33.38
CA PHE A 322 19.42 -19.36 32.56
C PHE A 322 19.20 -19.56 31.06
N TYR A 323 18.81 -20.77 30.62
CA TYR A 323 18.47 -21.01 29.22
C TYR A 323 17.22 -20.22 28.80
N LEU A 324 16.17 -20.22 29.61
CA LEU A 324 14.94 -19.45 29.37
C LEU A 324 15.23 -17.96 29.31
N LEU A 325 16.02 -17.43 30.25
CA LEU A 325 16.43 -16.03 30.27
C LEU A 325 17.26 -15.62 29.04
N GLN A 326 18.05 -16.53 28.47
CA GLN A 326 18.80 -16.27 27.24
C GLN A 326 17.92 -16.33 25.99
N THR A 327 17.04 -17.33 25.89
CA THR A 327 16.32 -17.65 24.64
C THR A 327 15.02 -16.87 24.47
N GLN A 328 14.37 -16.48 25.57
CA GLN A 328 13.11 -15.73 25.57
C GLN A 328 13.38 -14.25 25.89
N PRO A 329 13.52 -13.39 24.87
CA PRO A 329 13.86 -11.98 25.06
C PRO A 329 12.71 -11.16 25.68
N THR A 330 11.48 -11.68 25.63
CA THR A 330 10.26 -11.03 26.13
C THR A 330 10.35 -10.72 27.62
N TYR A 331 10.94 -11.62 28.42
CA TYR A 331 11.06 -11.44 29.87
C TYR A 331 11.85 -10.17 30.22
N PHE A 332 13.05 -10.04 29.67
CA PHE A 332 13.89 -8.86 29.91
C PHE A 332 13.36 -7.61 29.21
N ALA A 333 12.75 -7.72 28.02
CA ALA A 333 12.15 -6.58 27.34
C ALA A 333 11.03 -5.94 28.17
N ARG A 334 10.15 -6.75 28.79
CA ARG A 334 9.11 -6.27 29.72
C ARG A 334 9.69 -5.63 30.97
N LEU A 335 10.73 -6.25 31.55
CA LEU A 335 11.44 -5.69 32.69
C LEU A 335 12.03 -4.30 32.35
N PHE A 336 12.74 -4.17 31.24
CA PHE A 336 13.35 -2.90 30.84
C PHE A 336 12.32 -1.80 30.59
N LYS A 337 11.16 -2.16 30.02
CA LYS A 337 10.02 -1.25 29.85
C LYS A 337 9.54 -0.69 31.20
N GLN A 338 9.29 -1.54 32.19
CA GLN A 338 8.86 -1.12 33.52
C GLN A 338 9.94 -0.29 34.24
N LEU A 339 11.20 -0.69 34.17
CA LEU A 339 12.31 0.04 34.79
C LEU A 339 12.48 1.45 34.22
N ARG A 340 12.21 1.62 32.92
CA ARG A 340 12.19 2.93 32.27
C ARG A 340 11.03 3.79 32.79
N GLU A 341 9.84 3.22 32.93
CA GLU A 341 8.65 3.92 33.43
C GLU A 341 8.79 4.31 34.91
N ALA A 342 9.43 3.45 35.72
CA ALA A 342 9.69 3.66 37.13
C ALA A 342 10.82 4.68 37.42
N MET A 343 11.51 5.21 36.40
CA MET A 343 12.62 6.16 36.50
C MET A 343 13.70 5.74 37.51
N VAL A 344 14.13 4.48 37.40
CA VAL A 344 15.10 3.85 38.29
C VAL A 344 16.48 4.54 38.25
N THR A 345 17.23 4.47 39.36
CA THR A 345 18.55 5.11 39.49
C THR A 345 19.57 4.54 38.50
N GLU A 346 20.55 5.35 38.06
CA GLU A 346 21.60 4.88 37.13
C GLU A 346 22.45 3.73 37.69
N LYS A 347 22.52 3.60 39.01
CA LYS A 347 23.27 2.54 39.69
C LYS A 347 22.59 1.19 39.47
N GLU A 348 21.29 1.11 39.74
CA GLU A 348 20.49 -0.12 39.53
C GLU A 348 20.50 -0.54 38.05
N ILE A 349 20.42 0.41 37.12
CA ILE A 349 20.54 0.12 35.69
C ILE A 349 21.91 -0.48 35.34
N LYS A 350 23.00 0.01 35.95
CA LYS A 350 24.35 -0.58 35.76
C LYS A 350 24.47 -1.97 36.36
N ASP A 351 23.84 -2.21 37.50
CA ASP A 351 23.83 -3.52 38.16
C ASP A 351 23.09 -4.54 37.26
N ILE A 352 21.95 -4.15 36.70
CA ILE A 352 21.19 -4.96 35.72
C ILE A 352 21.99 -5.15 34.42
N GLU A 353 22.63 -4.11 33.89
CA GLU A 353 23.55 -4.22 32.73
C GLU A 353 24.67 -5.25 33.02
N GLY A 354 25.21 -5.25 34.24
CA GLY A 354 26.18 -6.22 34.72
C GLY A 354 25.65 -7.65 34.75
N MET A 355 24.44 -7.86 35.30
CA MET A 355 23.78 -9.17 35.34
C MET A 355 23.50 -9.71 33.94
N VAL A 356 22.96 -8.89 33.03
CA VAL A 356 22.70 -9.29 31.64
C VAL A 356 24.01 -9.66 30.93
N LYS A 357 25.10 -8.92 31.15
CA LYS A 357 26.42 -9.31 30.63
C LYS A 357 26.90 -10.66 31.13
N ILE A 358 26.64 -11.00 32.39
CA ILE A 358 27.01 -12.29 32.96
C ILE A 358 26.19 -13.40 32.29
N ILE A 359 24.87 -13.22 32.16
CA ILE A 359 23.95 -14.20 31.54
C ILE A 359 24.37 -14.52 30.11
N PHE A 360 24.72 -13.50 29.31
CA PHE A 360 25.14 -13.69 27.92
C PHE A 360 26.67 -13.80 27.76
N ALA A 361 27.42 -14.04 28.84
CA ALA A 361 28.89 -14.17 28.84
C ALA A 361 29.64 -13.04 28.08
N SER A 362 29.09 -11.82 28.10
CA SER A 362 29.53 -10.65 27.33
C SER A 362 29.55 -10.83 25.81
N ALA A 363 28.64 -11.65 25.26
CA ALA A 363 28.47 -11.90 23.82
C ALA A 363 29.77 -12.31 23.11
N LYS A 364 30.59 -13.14 23.76
CA LYS A 364 31.87 -13.59 23.22
C LYS A 364 31.73 -14.66 22.14
N MET A 365 30.71 -15.50 22.21
CA MET A 365 30.42 -16.50 21.18
C MET A 365 29.24 -16.06 20.33
N SER A 366 29.25 -16.57 19.09
CA SER A 366 28.24 -16.31 18.06
C SER A 366 26.81 -16.55 18.56
N ARG A 367 26.62 -17.59 19.38
CA ARG A 367 25.31 -17.94 19.96
C ARG A 367 24.82 -16.90 20.96
N GLU A 368 25.63 -16.55 21.97
CA GLU A 368 25.18 -15.56 22.95
C GLU A 368 25.04 -14.17 22.32
N GLU A 369 25.87 -13.82 21.34
CA GLU A 369 25.73 -12.59 20.57
C GLU A 369 24.39 -12.55 19.81
N PHE A 370 24.00 -13.65 19.16
CA PHE A 370 22.70 -13.78 18.48
C PHE A 370 21.52 -13.52 19.43
N PHE A 371 21.47 -14.21 20.57
CA PHE A 371 20.38 -14.03 21.54
C PHE A 371 20.41 -12.66 22.24
N TYR A 372 21.61 -12.11 22.47
CA TYR A 372 21.75 -10.77 23.02
C TYR A 372 21.19 -9.71 22.06
N LEU A 373 21.47 -9.83 20.76
CA LEU A 373 20.90 -8.91 19.75
C LEU A 373 19.41 -9.12 19.56
N ARG A 374 18.91 -10.35 19.67
CA ARG A 374 17.47 -10.64 19.69
C ARG A 374 16.79 -9.97 20.89
N LEU A 375 17.42 -10.01 22.07
CA LEU A 375 16.96 -9.28 23.26
C LEU A 375 16.92 -7.77 23.01
N VAL A 376 17.99 -7.21 22.45
CA VAL A 376 18.04 -5.78 22.12
C VAL A 376 16.94 -5.40 21.13
N SER A 377 16.73 -6.16 20.05
CA SER A 377 15.66 -5.92 19.08
C SER A 377 14.27 -5.96 19.73
N GLN A 378 13.97 -6.97 20.54
CA GLN A 378 12.69 -7.04 21.25
C GLN A 378 12.50 -5.89 22.25
N SER A 379 13.58 -5.49 22.93
CA SER A 379 13.56 -4.36 23.88
C SER A 379 13.34 -3.03 23.16
N ILE A 380 13.95 -2.83 21.99
CA ILE A 380 13.71 -1.68 21.11
C ILE A 380 12.23 -1.66 20.71
N ASN A 381 11.67 -2.80 20.31
CA ASN A 381 10.27 -2.90 19.89
C ASN A 381 9.31 -2.52 21.03
N GLU A 382 9.47 -3.08 22.22
CA GLU A 382 8.63 -2.76 23.39
C GLU A 382 8.76 -1.29 23.83
N GLU A 383 9.97 -0.75 23.92
CA GLU A 383 10.20 0.63 24.38
C GLU A 383 9.74 1.68 23.35
N ILE A 384 9.96 1.45 22.05
CA ILE A 384 9.48 2.34 20.98
C ILE A 384 7.96 2.20 20.78
N SER A 385 7.38 1.01 20.97
CA SER A 385 5.93 0.80 20.91
C SER A 385 5.16 1.59 21.98
N ASN A 386 5.80 1.98 23.08
CA ASN A 386 5.23 2.90 24.07
C ASN A 386 5.46 4.41 23.80
N CYS A 387 6.20 4.80 22.76
CA CYS A 387 6.50 6.21 22.49
C CYS A 387 5.44 6.90 21.58
N ASP A 388 4.82 8.00 22.01
CA ASP A 388 3.75 8.65 21.21
C ASP A 388 4.24 9.32 19.92
N ASN A 389 5.49 9.79 19.91
CA ASN A 389 6.03 10.63 18.84
C ASN A 389 7.50 10.32 18.55
N VAL A 390 7.92 10.53 17.31
CA VAL A 390 9.34 10.41 16.89
C VAL A 390 10.27 11.29 17.72
N LYS A 391 9.81 12.48 18.15
CA LYS A 391 10.58 13.38 19.04
C LYS A 391 10.82 12.80 20.44
N ALA A 392 9.92 11.95 20.94
CA ALA A 392 10.09 11.28 22.21
C ALA A 392 11.22 10.24 22.13
N ILE A 393 11.41 9.61 20.96
CA ILE A 393 12.54 8.71 20.70
C ILE A 393 13.86 9.48 20.75
N LEU A 394 13.93 10.65 20.12
CA LEU A 394 15.16 11.48 20.13
C LEU A 394 15.54 12.04 21.51
N ARG A 395 14.64 12.01 22.49
CA ARG A 395 14.88 12.55 23.85
C ARG A 395 14.90 11.46 24.93
N GLY A 396 14.56 10.23 24.58
CA GLY A 396 14.40 9.13 25.53
C GLY A 396 15.74 8.58 26.02
N ASN A 397 15.87 8.39 27.33
CA ASN A 397 16.93 7.56 27.89
C ASN A 397 16.47 6.11 27.86
N PHE A 398 17.02 5.32 26.94
CA PHE A 398 16.59 3.94 26.71
C PHE A 398 17.59 2.93 27.27
N ILE A 399 17.08 1.82 27.80
CA ILE A 399 17.92 0.78 28.41
C ILE A 399 18.61 -0.04 27.33
N TRP A 400 17.93 -0.33 26.21
CA TRP A 400 18.52 -1.04 25.07
C TRP A 400 19.79 -0.35 24.53
N TRP A 401 19.87 0.97 24.59
CA TRP A 401 21.09 1.69 24.17
C TRP A 401 22.26 1.42 25.12
N LYS A 402 22.01 1.40 26.44
CA LYS A 402 23.04 1.09 27.44
C LYS A 402 23.59 -0.33 27.25
N LEU A 403 22.72 -1.28 26.88
CA LEU A 403 23.10 -2.64 26.50
C LEU A 403 23.98 -2.67 25.23
N LEU A 404 23.62 -1.94 24.18
CA LEU A 404 24.48 -1.83 22.99
C LEU A 404 25.82 -1.14 23.29
N ALA A 405 25.82 -0.08 24.10
CA ALA A 405 27.03 0.62 24.52
C ALA A 405 27.97 -0.30 25.32
N ALA A 406 27.42 -1.27 26.04
CA ALA A 406 28.17 -2.32 26.71
C ALA A 406 28.96 -3.22 25.74
N LEU A 407 28.35 -3.63 24.62
CA LEU A 407 29.03 -4.41 23.57
C LEU A 407 30.16 -3.60 22.91
N ASN A 408 29.95 -2.30 22.69
CA ASN A 408 30.94 -1.41 22.09
C ASN A 408 32.22 -1.25 22.93
N ARG A 409 32.16 -1.57 24.23
CA ARG A 409 33.32 -1.52 25.12
C ARG A 409 34.22 -2.76 25.00
N THR A 410 33.82 -3.78 24.24
CA THR A 410 34.63 -4.99 24.05
C THR A 410 35.91 -4.69 23.26
N PRO A 411 37.02 -5.42 23.49
CA PRO A 411 38.30 -5.16 22.81
C PRO A 411 38.23 -5.24 21.29
N LYS A 412 37.43 -6.18 20.76
CA LYS A 412 37.20 -6.37 19.32
C LYS A 412 36.59 -5.11 18.70
N GLU A 413 35.48 -4.64 19.27
CA GLU A 413 34.75 -3.49 18.75
C GLU A 413 35.52 -2.17 18.92
N ARG A 414 36.27 -2.01 20.02
CA ARG A 414 37.19 -0.89 20.18
C ARG A 414 38.27 -0.83 19.10
N LYS A 415 38.79 -1.99 18.67
CA LYS A 415 39.78 -2.06 17.59
C LYS A 415 39.18 -1.63 16.25
N THR A 416 37.96 -2.07 15.95
CA THR A 416 37.20 -1.66 14.76
C THR A 416 36.90 -0.16 14.78
N LEU A 417 36.47 0.37 15.92
CA LEU A 417 36.21 1.80 16.09
C LEU A 417 37.49 2.64 15.93
N LYS A 418 38.62 2.18 16.49
CA LYS A 418 39.94 2.80 16.30
C LYS A 418 40.32 2.82 14.82
N SER A 419 40.25 1.70 14.10
CA SER A 419 40.65 1.68 12.69
C SER A 419 39.79 2.57 11.80
N MET A 420 38.51 2.77 12.17
CA MET A 420 37.59 3.63 11.43
C MET A 420 37.81 5.12 11.69
N LEU A 421 37.85 5.55 12.96
CA LEU A 421 37.88 6.96 13.32
C LEU A 421 39.29 7.54 13.42
N TYR A 422 40.33 6.71 13.56
CA TYR A 422 41.70 7.17 13.72
C TYR A 422 42.16 8.14 12.61
N PRO A 423 41.95 7.88 11.30
CA PRO A 423 42.42 8.80 10.25
C PRO A 423 41.86 10.22 10.40
N ALA A 424 40.55 10.33 10.66
CA ALA A 424 39.85 11.61 10.79
C ALA A 424 40.23 12.34 12.10
N VAL A 425 40.26 11.62 13.22
CA VAL A 425 40.62 12.19 14.53
C VAL A 425 42.09 12.58 14.59
N HIS A 426 42.98 11.76 14.04
CA HIS A 426 44.42 12.03 13.97
C HIS A 426 44.70 13.29 13.13
N MET A 427 43.92 13.56 12.09
CA MET A 427 44.08 14.77 11.29
C MET A 427 43.87 16.05 12.11
N VAL A 428 42.87 16.05 12.98
CA VAL A 428 42.58 17.18 13.88
C VAL A 428 43.63 17.25 14.99
N SER A 429 44.02 16.10 15.55
CA SER A 429 44.99 16.01 16.64
C SER A 429 46.41 16.41 16.22
N SER A 430 46.84 16.06 15.01
CA SER A 430 48.19 16.34 14.51
C SER A 430 48.46 17.84 14.24
N LYS A 431 47.41 18.63 13.99
CA LYS A 431 47.51 20.08 13.74
C LYS A 431 47.45 20.88 15.05
N SER A 432 48.60 21.07 15.72
CA SER A 432 48.62 21.75 17.03
C SER A 432 48.20 23.23 17.02
N LYS A 433 48.28 23.91 15.86
CA LYS A 433 47.87 25.32 15.67
C LYS A 433 46.42 25.50 15.22
N LEU A 434 45.68 24.41 14.98
CA LEU A 434 44.31 24.50 14.51
C LEU A 434 43.40 25.03 15.63
N ASP A 435 42.56 26.02 15.30
CA ASP A 435 41.52 26.52 16.17
C ASP A 435 40.21 26.66 15.38
N LEU A 436 39.16 25.95 15.80
CA LEU A 436 37.86 25.94 15.15
C LEU A 436 36.80 26.71 15.94
N GLU A 437 37.22 27.64 16.81
CA GLU A 437 36.28 28.46 17.59
C GLU A 437 35.24 29.15 16.68
N SER A 438 33.97 28.95 17.02
CA SER A 438 32.81 29.43 16.26
C SER A 438 32.20 30.68 16.88
N ASP A 439 32.48 31.00 18.16
CA ASP A 439 32.01 32.22 18.84
C ASP A 439 32.91 33.45 18.54
N PRO A 440 32.39 34.50 17.88
CA PRO A 440 33.13 35.73 17.60
C PRO A 440 33.67 36.45 18.84
N LEU A 441 33.00 36.35 20.00
CA LEU A 441 33.50 36.95 21.25
C LEU A 441 34.69 36.20 21.82
N ALA A 442 34.67 34.87 21.73
CA ALA A 442 35.79 34.04 22.15
C ALA A 442 37.02 34.32 21.25
N ILE A 443 36.81 34.43 19.93
CA ILE A 443 37.87 34.84 18.97
C ILE A 443 38.42 36.22 19.33
N TYR A 444 37.54 37.19 19.61
CA TYR A 444 37.95 38.55 19.96
C TYR A 444 38.76 38.61 21.28
N ARG A 445 38.29 37.92 22.32
CA ARG A 445 39.01 37.82 23.61
C ARG A 445 40.36 37.14 23.45
N LYS A 446 40.42 36.09 22.64
CA LYS A 446 41.68 35.41 22.33
C LYS A 446 42.64 36.31 21.55
N SER A 447 42.14 37.08 20.58
CA SER A 447 42.94 38.07 19.86
C SER A 447 43.51 39.16 20.78
N ILE A 448 42.74 39.59 21.79
CA ILE A 448 43.24 40.51 22.83
C ILE A 448 44.34 39.83 23.65
N MET A 449 44.11 38.60 24.13
CA MET A 449 45.11 37.85 24.90
C MET A 449 46.40 37.63 24.09
N ASP A 450 46.30 37.29 22.80
CA ASP A 450 47.46 37.10 21.93
C ASP A 450 48.19 38.43 21.65
N GLU A 451 47.47 39.54 21.56
CA GLU A 451 48.04 40.89 21.46
C GLU A 451 48.79 41.28 22.75
N GLU A 452 48.20 41.03 23.92
CA GLU A 452 48.80 41.28 25.23
C GLU A 452 50.02 40.40 25.48
N LEU A 453 49.97 39.12 25.10
CA LEU A 453 51.10 38.18 25.19
C LEU A 453 52.26 38.59 24.27
N ARG A 454 51.95 39.07 23.06
CA ARG A 454 52.97 39.51 22.09
C ARG A 454 53.61 40.85 22.47
N THR A 455 52.83 41.77 23.03
CA THR A 455 53.29 43.13 23.36
C THR A 455 53.76 43.29 24.80
N ALA A 456 53.48 42.31 25.67
CA ALA A 456 53.67 42.35 27.12
C ALA A 456 52.99 43.57 27.81
N GLN A 457 52.02 44.20 27.14
CA GLN A 457 51.28 45.36 27.60
C GLN A 457 49.77 45.09 27.48
N LYS A 458 48.99 45.68 28.38
CA LYS A 458 47.52 45.54 28.36
C LYS A 458 46.94 46.17 27.10
N SER A 459 46.04 45.48 26.40
CA SER A 459 45.44 45.98 25.17
C SER A 459 44.53 47.18 25.47
N SER A 460 44.45 48.12 24.54
CA SER A 460 43.53 49.27 24.59
C SER A 460 42.10 48.91 24.15
N ARG A 461 41.89 47.68 23.65
CA ARG A 461 40.61 47.16 23.18
C ARG A 461 39.69 46.81 24.37
N ASN A 462 38.39 47.09 24.27
CA ASN A 462 37.42 46.80 25.35
C ASN A 462 37.06 45.30 25.40
N PRO A 463 37.36 44.56 26.50
CA PRO A 463 37.09 43.11 26.59
C PRO A 463 35.60 42.69 26.58
N HIS A 464 34.68 43.62 26.82
CA HIS A 464 33.23 43.35 26.97
C HIS A 464 32.36 43.92 25.84
N LEU A 465 32.89 43.95 24.61
CA LEU A 465 32.16 44.39 23.42
C LEU A 465 30.92 43.50 23.15
N PRO A 466 29.77 44.05 22.69
CA PRO A 466 28.65 43.24 22.23
C PRO A 466 29.00 42.43 20.97
N VAL A 467 28.44 41.22 20.84
CA VAL A 467 28.81 40.26 19.77
C VAL A 467 28.62 40.83 18.36
N ALA A 468 27.56 41.63 18.16
CA ALA A 468 27.23 42.25 16.87
C ALA A 468 28.26 43.29 16.40
N GLU A 469 29.05 43.84 17.32
CA GLU A 469 30.15 44.74 17.00
C GLU A 469 31.48 43.99 16.87
N ALA A 470 31.67 42.91 17.64
CA ALA A 470 32.88 42.09 17.59
C ALA A 470 33.07 41.44 16.21
N ILE A 471 31.99 40.94 15.59
CA ILE A 471 32.05 40.31 14.25
C ILE A 471 32.30 41.32 13.11
N LYS A 472 32.10 42.63 13.34
CA LYS A 472 32.37 43.67 12.35
C LYS A 472 33.85 44.03 12.25
N LEU A 473 34.63 43.70 13.27
CA LEU A 473 36.08 43.95 13.27
C LEU A 473 36.75 43.10 12.19
N PRO A 474 37.63 43.68 11.35
CA PRO A 474 38.24 42.98 10.21
C PRO A 474 39.09 41.78 10.65
N ASP A 475 39.87 41.93 11.72
CA ASP A 475 40.71 40.86 12.29
C ASP A 475 39.86 39.65 12.72
N VAL A 476 38.81 39.89 13.51
CA VAL A 476 37.91 38.85 14.04
C VAL A 476 37.11 38.19 12.93
N ARG A 477 36.62 38.98 11.97
CA ARG A 477 35.85 38.49 10.81
C ARG A 477 36.68 37.58 9.92
N ALA A 478 37.94 37.94 9.65
CA ALA A 478 38.85 37.14 8.84
C ALA A 478 39.14 35.78 9.51
N THR A 479 39.43 35.77 10.82
CA THR A 479 39.64 34.54 11.58
C THR A 479 38.36 33.69 11.64
N TYR A 480 37.19 34.30 11.87
CA TYR A 480 35.91 33.59 11.88
C TYR A 480 35.61 32.92 10.54
N ILE A 481 35.80 33.61 9.40
CA ILE A 481 35.59 33.02 8.06
C ILE A 481 36.56 31.85 7.83
N SER A 482 37.84 32.00 8.20
CA SER A 482 38.82 30.93 8.07
C SER A 482 38.47 29.71 8.93
N ASN A 483 38.03 29.92 10.18
CA ASN A 483 37.60 28.85 11.07
C ASN A 483 36.37 28.10 10.50
N MET A 484 35.39 28.83 9.93
CA MET A 484 34.22 28.22 9.30
C MET A 484 34.58 27.41 8.03
N GLN A 485 35.53 27.88 7.23
CA GLN A 485 36.03 27.12 6.07
C GLN A 485 36.72 25.82 6.49
N HIS A 486 37.63 25.88 7.47
CA HIS A 486 38.27 24.68 8.02
C HIS A 486 37.27 23.74 8.69
N LEU A 487 36.27 24.27 9.41
CA LEU A 487 35.23 23.46 10.03
C LEU A 487 34.41 22.71 8.98
N ARG A 488 34.07 23.36 7.85
CA ARG A 488 33.40 22.71 6.71
C ARG A 488 34.26 21.63 6.07
N GLU A 489 35.51 21.93 5.77
CA GLU A 489 36.44 20.97 5.14
C GLU A 489 36.61 19.72 6.00
N LEU A 490 36.89 19.89 7.29
CA LEU A 490 37.04 18.79 8.23
C LEU A 490 35.73 18.02 8.41
N THR A 491 34.58 18.69 8.53
CA THR A 491 33.29 18.00 8.62
C THR A 491 33.01 17.16 7.37
N THR A 492 33.32 17.68 6.19
CA THR A 492 33.16 16.95 4.91
C THR A 492 34.06 15.73 4.86
N GLU A 493 35.30 15.86 5.32
CA GLU A 493 36.25 14.75 5.39
C GLU A 493 35.84 13.67 6.40
N PHE A 494 35.29 14.06 7.54
CA PHE A 494 34.70 13.10 8.48
C PHE A 494 33.54 12.32 7.84
N LEU A 495 32.68 12.98 7.06
CA LEU A 495 31.60 12.30 6.34
C LEU A 495 32.12 11.38 5.23
N THR A 496 33.17 11.76 4.49
CA THR A 496 33.76 10.87 3.47
C THR A 496 34.41 9.65 4.11
N VAL A 497 35.17 9.83 5.21
CA VAL A 497 35.76 8.69 5.94
C VAL A 497 34.68 7.76 6.48
N LEU A 498 33.54 8.29 6.93
CA LEU A 498 32.41 7.48 7.36
C LEU A 498 31.75 6.75 6.19
N SER A 499 31.54 7.42 5.06
CA SER A 499 30.98 6.82 3.84
C SER A 499 31.84 5.66 3.32
N ASP A 500 33.16 5.83 3.31
CA ASP A 500 34.09 4.80 2.81
C ASP A 500 34.20 3.59 3.76
N ASN A 501 33.78 3.73 5.02
CA ASN A 501 33.91 2.70 6.04
C ASN A 501 32.56 2.22 6.61
N VAL A 502 31.42 2.49 5.94
CA VAL A 502 30.09 2.03 6.39
C VAL A 502 30.07 0.52 6.59
N ASP A 503 30.73 -0.25 5.72
CA ASP A 503 30.79 -1.71 5.82
C ASP A 503 31.60 -2.23 7.03
N ARG A 504 32.47 -1.39 7.58
CA ARG A 504 33.24 -1.72 8.79
C ARG A 504 32.50 -1.38 10.07
N LEU A 505 31.35 -0.71 10.00
CA LEU A 505 30.53 -0.48 11.18
C LEU A 505 30.10 -1.84 11.76
N PRO A 506 30.16 -1.99 13.10
CA PRO A 506 29.78 -3.26 13.71
C PRO A 506 28.35 -3.66 13.37
N TYR A 507 28.16 -4.96 13.11
CA TYR A 507 26.88 -5.50 12.67
C TYR A 507 25.75 -5.14 13.65
N HIS A 508 25.97 -5.24 14.96
CA HIS A 508 24.96 -4.93 15.97
C HIS A 508 24.45 -3.48 15.94
N ILE A 509 25.29 -2.52 15.57
CA ILE A 509 24.89 -1.10 15.44
C ILE A 509 24.05 -0.91 14.18
N ARG A 510 24.48 -1.49 13.05
CA ARG A 510 23.74 -1.42 11.79
C ARG A 510 22.39 -2.15 11.88
N PHE A 511 22.38 -3.32 12.52
CA PHE A 511 21.19 -4.10 12.81
C PHE A 511 20.21 -3.32 13.70
N ALA A 512 20.66 -2.74 14.82
CA ALA A 512 19.80 -1.93 15.67
C ALA A 512 19.20 -0.72 14.92
N ALA A 513 19.99 -0.04 14.08
CA ALA A 513 19.51 1.06 13.24
C ALA A 513 18.39 0.61 12.28
N ARG A 514 18.55 -0.55 11.64
CA ARG A 514 17.55 -1.15 10.76
C ARG A 514 16.27 -1.53 11.51
N GLU A 515 16.38 -2.17 12.67
CA GLU A 515 15.22 -2.54 13.48
C GLU A 515 14.43 -1.30 13.93
N ILE A 516 15.13 -0.27 14.43
CA ILE A 516 14.52 1.01 14.80
C ILE A 516 13.78 1.64 13.62
N TYR A 517 14.38 1.64 12.43
CA TYR A 517 13.76 2.17 11.23
C TYR A 517 12.48 1.41 10.85
N ASN A 518 12.53 0.08 10.86
CA ASN A 518 11.38 -0.78 10.54
C ASN A 518 10.24 -0.56 11.52
N ILE A 519 10.54 -0.54 12.83
CA ILE A 519 9.55 -0.32 13.89
C ILE A 519 8.96 1.10 13.80
N CYS A 520 9.78 2.11 13.52
CA CYS A 520 9.26 3.47 13.34
C CYS A 520 8.41 3.61 12.09
N LYS A 521 8.75 2.91 11.00
CA LYS A 521 7.98 2.90 9.74
C LYS A 521 6.62 2.21 9.89
N THR A 522 6.53 1.14 10.67
CA THR A 522 5.25 0.45 10.95
C THR A 522 4.38 1.27 11.90
N LYS A 523 4.98 1.89 12.92
CA LYS A 523 4.26 2.66 13.94
C LYS A 523 3.83 4.05 13.46
N PHE A 524 4.65 4.74 12.67
CA PHE A 524 4.41 6.09 12.18
C PHE A 524 4.38 6.13 10.64
N PRO A 525 3.38 5.50 10.00
CA PRO A 525 3.30 5.42 8.54
C PRO A 525 3.06 6.79 7.86
N GLU A 526 2.55 7.78 8.61
CA GLU A 526 2.32 9.14 8.11
C GLU A 526 3.59 10.01 8.08
N GLU A 527 4.65 9.60 8.78
CA GLU A 527 5.89 10.37 8.87
C GLU A 527 6.78 10.15 7.64
N GLY A 528 7.33 11.23 7.09
CA GLY A 528 8.22 11.16 5.93
C GLY A 528 9.54 10.46 6.22
N GLU A 529 10.13 9.83 5.19
CA GLU A 529 11.40 9.07 5.28
C GLU A 529 12.51 9.87 5.97
N ASP A 530 12.65 11.16 5.67
CA ASP A 530 13.64 12.06 6.27
C ASP A 530 13.55 12.11 7.80
N ARG A 531 12.34 12.09 8.37
CA ARG A 531 12.17 12.11 9.83
C ARG A 531 12.54 10.77 10.44
N LEU A 532 12.25 9.66 9.76
CA LEU A 532 12.65 8.31 10.19
C LEU A 532 14.17 8.14 10.12
N LEU A 533 14.81 8.60 9.04
CA LEU A 533 16.27 8.62 8.88
C LEU A 533 16.96 9.50 9.94
N SER A 534 16.32 10.59 10.39
CA SER A 534 16.88 11.42 11.46
C SER A 534 17.00 10.68 12.80
N VAL A 535 16.15 9.67 13.05
CA VAL A 535 16.25 8.81 14.24
C VAL A 535 17.47 7.90 14.13
N ILE A 536 17.70 7.29 12.97
CA ILE A 536 18.89 6.49 12.70
C ILE A 536 20.14 7.34 12.88
N GLY A 537 20.17 8.54 12.30
CA GLY A 537 21.27 9.49 12.47
C GLY A 537 21.53 9.83 13.93
N HIS A 538 20.48 10.03 14.72
CA HIS A 538 20.62 10.27 16.15
C HIS A 538 21.18 9.07 16.93
N VAL A 539 20.79 7.84 16.60
CA VAL A 539 21.30 6.63 17.27
C VAL A 539 22.76 6.37 16.86
N VAL A 540 23.07 6.41 15.57
CA VAL A 540 24.40 6.10 15.06
C VAL A 540 25.38 7.24 15.33
N PHE A 541 25.05 8.49 15.02
CA PHE A 541 25.99 9.60 15.28
C PHE A 541 25.97 10.01 16.74
N ASN A 542 24.81 10.39 17.30
CA ASN A 542 24.81 11.03 18.61
C ASN A 542 25.14 10.08 19.76
N HIS A 543 24.78 8.81 19.63
CA HIS A 543 25.03 7.85 20.69
C HIS A 543 26.29 6.99 20.46
N TYR A 544 26.57 6.55 19.23
CA TYR A 544 27.77 5.72 18.95
C TYR A 544 29.02 6.56 18.63
N LEU A 545 28.95 7.44 17.63
CA LEU A 545 30.15 8.12 17.09
C LEU A 545 30.57 9.35 17.92
N ASN A 546 29.62 10.19 18.36
CA ASN A 546 29.94 11.44 19.05
C ASN A 546 30.76 11.23 20.35
N PRO A 547 30.39 10.30 21.25
CA PRO A 547 31.18 10.07 22.46
C PRO A 547 32.59 9.56 22.12
N ALA A 548 32.71 8.76 21.06
CA ALA A 548 33.99 8.24 20.58
C ALA A 548 34.88 9.32 19.97
N ILE A 549 34.32 10.30 19.27
CA ILE A 549 35.07 11.42 18.66
C ILE A 549 35.51 12.41 19.74
N ILE A 550 34.62 12.81 20.65
CA ILE A 550 34.92 13.83 21.68
C ILE A 550 35.95 13.31 22.70
N SER A 551 35.78 12.06 23.15
CA SER A 551 36.65 11.43 24.15
C SER A 551 37.55 10.36 23.52
N ALA A 552 38.19 10.67 22.39
CA ALA A 552 38.96 9.69 21.61
C ALA A 552 40.13 9.06 22.37
N ASP A 553 40.64 9.73 23.41
CA ASP A 553 41.62 9.22 24.37
C ASP A 553 41.03 8.12 25.27
N ASN A 554 39.85 8.35 25.89
CA ASN A 554 39.16 7.39 26.75
C ASN A 554 38.71 6.14 26.01
N PHE A 555 38.39 6.26 24.72
CA PHE A 555 38.02 5.14 23.86
C PHE A 555 39.24 4.41 23.26
N GLY A 556 40.46 4.90 23.51
CA GLY A 556 41.71 4.29 23.04
C GLY A 556 41.94 4.44 21.53
N ILE A 557 41.29 5.42 20.90
CA ILE A 557 41.45 5.72 19.46
C ILE A 557 42.80 6.40 19.24
N VAL A 558 43.13 7.39 20.07
CA VAL A 558 44.40 8.12 20.03
C VAL A 558 45.27 7.69 21.22
N GLU A 559 46.58 7.55 21.00
CA GLU A 559 47.53 7.11 22.04
C GLU A 559 48.01 8.25 22.94
N THR A 560 47.94 9.50 22.44
CA THR A 560 48.25 10.71 23.21
C THR A 560 46.97 11.32 23.80
N ALA A 561 47.05 11.75 25.07
CA ALA A 561 45.98 12.52 25.70
C ALA A 561 45.70 13.82 24.93
N LEU A 562 44.43 14.10 24.67
CA LEU A 562 44.02 15.29 23.93
C LEU A 562 44.18 16.55 24.79
N GLY A 563 44.78 17.59 24.22
CA GLY A 563 44.83 18.91 24.85
C GLY A 563 43.47 19.62 24.77
N PRO A 564 43.23 20.66 25.60
CA PRO A 564 41.93 21.33 25.69
C PRO A 564 41.48 21.95 24.35
N THR A 565 42.41 22.48 23.55
CA THR A 565 42.13 23.03 22.21
C THR A 565 41.70 21.95 21.24
N GLN A 566 42.33 20.77 21.28
CA GLN A 566 42.00 19.64 20.40
C GLN A 566 40.61 19.08 20.72
N THR A 567 40.30 18.91 22.02
CA THR A 567 38.96 18.49 22.46
C THR A 567 37.89 19.50 22.06
N ARG A 568 38.17 20.81 22.16
CA ARG A 568 37.25 21.85 21.68
C ARG A 568 37.02 21.76 20.18
N ASN A 569 38.08 21.62 19.37
CA ASN A 569 37.97 21.49 17.93
C ASN A 569 37.14 20.26 17.52
N LEU A 570 37.37 19.11 18.16
CA LEU A 570 36.57 17.89 17.93
C LEU A 570 35.11 18.08 18.37
N THR A 571 34.87 18.85 19.44
CA THR A 571 33.52 19.20 19.89
C THR A 571 32.79 20.07 18.87
N GLU A 572 33.44 21.09 18.29
CA GLU A 572 32.86 21.92 17.24
C GLU A 572 32.52 21.12 15.97
N ILE A 573 33.42 20.22 15.53
CA ILE A 573 33.14 19.31 14.41
C ILE A 573 31.94 18.40 14.74
N THR A 574 31.91 17.85 15.96
CA THR A 574 30.82 16.96 16.41
C THR A 574 29.48 17.69 16.48
N LYS A 575 29.44 18.98 16.83
CA LYS A 575 28.21 19.79 16.77
C LYS A 575 27.65 19.87 15.35
N VAL A 576 28.50 20.11 14.35
CA VAL A 576 28.09 20.15 12.94
C VAL A 576 27.63 18.78 12.46
N LEU A 577 28.38 17.71 12.76
CA LEU A 577 28.00 16.33 12.42
C LEU A 577 26.68 15.91 13.08
N SER A 578 26.45 16.29 14.33
CA SER A 578 25.18 16.03 15.05
C SER A 578 23.99 16.73 14.39
N GLN A 579 24.21 17.95 13.88
CA GLN A 579 23.16 18.69 13.21
C GLN A 579 22.83 18.09 11.83
N ILE A 580 23.87 17.66 11.10
CA ILE A 580 23.73 16.92 9.84
C ILE A 580 22.99 15.59 10.07
N SER A 581 23.31 14.86 11.15
CA SER A 581 22.66 13.58 11.47
C SER A 581 21.19 13.71 11.85
N LEU A 582 20.77 14.86 12.39
CA LEU A 582 19.36 15.20 12.63
C LEU A 582 18.61 15.62 11.35
N LEU A 583 19.30 15.71 10.21
CA LEU A 583 18.77 16.09 8.90
C LEU A 583 18.05 17.46 8.90
N LYS A 584 18.59 18.41 9.68
CA LYS A 584 18.02 19.76 9.84
C LYS A 584 19.11 20.84 9.73
N PRO A 585 18.82 21.99 9.10
CA PRO A 585 19.73 23.14 9.16
C PRO A 585 19.77 23.75 10.56
N PHE A 586 20.81 24.54 10.86
CA PHE A 586 20.95 25.24 12.14
C PHE A 586 19.82 26.27 12.35
N SER A 587 19.27 26.28 13.57
CA SER A 587 18.12 27.11 13.97
C SER A 587 18.55 28.49 14.50
N ARG A 588 17.71 29.20 15.28
CA ARG A 588 18.02 30.51 15.90
C ARG A 588 18.93 30.41 17.12
N GLU A 589 19.18 29.20 17.61
CA GLU A 589 19.98 28.95 18.81
C GLU A 589 21.49 28.99 18.47
N ASP A 590 21.91 28.44 17.32
CA ASP A 590 23.31 28.45 16.87
C ASP A 590 23.56 29.52 15.77
N ILE A 591 23.42 30.79 16.14
CA ILE A 591 23.48 31.93 15.20
C ILE A 591 24.76 31.93 14.36
N TYR A 592 25.90 31.52 14.95
CA TYR A 592 27.22 31.60 14.32
C TYR A 592 27.58 30.39 13.46
N LEU A 593 26.82 29.30 13.50
CA LEU A 593 27.02 28.15 12.60
C LEU A 593 26.11 28.21 11.36
N ARG A 594 25.17 29.16 11.31
CA ARG A 594 24.23 29.36 10.19
C ARG A 594 24.89 29.65 8.85
N SER A 595 26.08 30.26 8.84
CA SER A 595 26.83 30.51 7.61
C SER A 595 27.13 29.21 6.85
N LEU A 596 27.12 28.07 7.54
CA LEU A 596 27.33 26.74 6.98
C LEU A 596 26.05 26.08 6.46
N ASN A 597 24.86 26.69 6.58
CA ASN A 597 23.59 26.03 6.27
C ASN A 597 23.47 25.57 4.81
N GLU A 598 24.05 26.28 3.85
CA GLU A 598 24.04 25.85 2.45
C GLU A 598 24.90 24.59 2.26
N ASP A 599 26.08 24.53 2.89
CA ASP A 599 26.95 23.35 2.87
C ASP A 599 26.34 22.17 3.66
N VAL A 600 25.70 22.45 4.81
CA VAL A 600 24.98 21.47 5.63
C VAL A 600 23.84 20.82 4.84
N LYS A 601 23.10 21.55 4.01
CA LYS A 601 22.06 20.95 3.15
C LYS A 601 22.64 19.95 2.15
N ILE A 602 23.83 20.22 1.60
CA ILE A 602 24.52 19.29 0.70
C ILE A 602 24.98 18.06 1.48
N ALA A 603 25.61 18.26 2.63
CA ALA A 603 26.07 17.18 3.52
C ALA A 603 24.92 16.32 4.05
N ILE A 604 23.73 16.89 4.26
CA ILE A 604 22.50 16.17 4.63
C ILE A 604 22.12 15.13 3.57
N ASN A 605 22.24 15.44 2.28
CA ASN A 605 21.94 14.47 1.22
C ASN A 605 22.94 13.30 1.25
N GLN A 606 24.23 13.59 1.42
CA GLN A 606 25.25 12.55 1.60
C GLN A 606 24.97 11.68 2.85
N ALA A 607 24.58 12.31 3.96
CA ALA A 607 24.22 11.58 5.18
C ALA A 607 23.00 10.68 5.00
N LYS A 608 22.00 11.08 4.20
CA LYS A 608 20.85 10.20 3.87
C LYS A 608 21.29 8.93 3.15
N ASP A 609 22.20 9.05 2.20
CA ASP A 609 22.72 7.89 1.46
C ASP A 609 23.52 6.97 2.39
N ILE A 610 24.37 7.53 3.25
CA ILE A 610 25.06 6.78 4.31
C ILE A 610 24.04 6.04 5.21
N PHE A 611 22.96 6.71 5.66
CA PHE A 611 21.96 6.06 6.52
C PHE A 611 21.21 4.92 5.82
N ARG A 612 20.95 5.05 4.52
CA ARG A 612 20.35 3.97 3.72
C ARG A 612 21.28 2.77 3.59
N GLU A 613 22.58 2.99 3.42
CA GLU A 613 23.56 1.90 3.42
C GLU A 613 23.72 1.27 4.81
N VAL A 614 23.69 2.07 5.88
CA VAL A 614 23.77 1.58 7.26
C VAL A 614 22.63 0.61 7.57
N ILE A 615 21.39 0.90 7.18
CA ILE A 615 20.24 0.02 7.44
C ILE A 615 20.15 -1.20 6.51
N ASN A 616 20.90 -1.22 5.41
CA ASN A 616 20.91 -2.33 4.46
C ASN A 616 21.77 -3.48 4.99
N VAL A 617 21.17 -4.33 5.83
CA VAL A 617 21.87 -5.38 6.59
C VAL A 617 21.04 -6.67 6.58
N PRO A 618 21.66 -7.86 6.50
CA PRO A 618 20.96 -9.13 6.62
C PRO A 618 20.38 -9.37 8.02
N ASP A 619 19.30 -10.15 8.09
CA ASP A 619 18.67 -10.56 9.36
C ASP A 619 19.61 -11.37 10.26
N LEU A 620 19.33 -11.38 11.57
CA LEU A 620 20.11 -12.13 12.56
C LEU A 620 20.33 -13.59 12.16
N GLY A 621 19.27 -14.28 11.74
CA GLY A 621 19.37 -15.69 11.33
C GLY A 621 20.24 -15.90 10.10
N GLN A 622 20.32 -14.91 9.19
CA GLN A 622 21.18 -14.98 8.00
C GLN A 622 22.65 -14.66 8.34
N GLN A 623 22.88 -13.68 9.21
CA GLN A 623 24.22 -13.24 9.58
C GLN A 623 24.98 -14.31 10.38
N TYR A 624 24.31 -14.92 11.36
CA TYR A 624 24.93 -15.92 12.24
C TYR A 624 24.72 -17.36 11.75
N ASN A 625 23.99 -17.56 10.65
CA ASN A 625 23.54 -18.88 10.17
C ASN A 625 22.92 -19.75 11.27
N THR A 626 22.35 -19.11 12.30
CA THR A 626 21.84 -19.78 13.50
C THR A 626 20.31 -19.77 13.44
N SER A 627 19.69 -20.95 13.49
CA SER A 627 18.25 -21.12 13.65
C SER A 627 17.86 -21.21 15.12
N VAL A 628 16.59 -20.94 15.42
CA VAL A 628 16.01 -21.15 16.76
C VAL A 628 16.11 -22.63 17.19
N TYR A 629 16.20 -23.54 16.21
CA TYR A 629 16.32 -24.98 16.44
C TYR A 629 17.75 -25.46 16.71
N ASP A 630 18.79 -24.69 16.38
CA ASP A 630 20.18 -25.19 16.45
C ASP A 630 20.61 -25.56 17.87
N ASP A 631 20.12 -24.82 18.87
CA ASP A 631 20.33 -25.14 20.29
C ASP A 631 19.65 -26.45 20.71
N LEU A 632 18.55 -26.82 20.05
CA LEU A 632 17.77 -28.03 20.34
C LEU A 632 18.28 -29.25 19.59
N THR A 633 18.98 -29.03 18.46
CA THR A 633 19.50 -30.11 17.61
C THR A 633 20.98 -30.42 17.87
N SER A 634 21.74 -29.49 18.44
CA SER A 634 23.16 -29.65 18.75
C SER A 634 23.42 -30.73 19.82
N HIS A 635 24.46 -31.55 19.60
CA HIS A 635 24.97 -32.49 20.61
C HIS A 635 25.66 -31.78 21.79
N GLU A 636 26.18 -30.58 21.56
CA GLU A 636 26.90 -29.80 22.57
C GLU A 636 25.97 -28.78 23.20
N ARG A 637 25.69 -28.95 24.49
CA ARG A 637 24.86 -28.00 25.25
C ARG A 637 25.62 -26.68 25.47
N PRO A 638 24.92 -25.53 25.41
CA PRO A 638 25.55 -24.25 25.66
C PRO A 638 26.08 -24.18 27.10
N LEU A 639 27.29 -23.66 27.25
CA LEU A 639 28.01 -23.63 28.51
C LEU A 639 28.02 -22.23 29.10
N LEU A 640 27.51 -22.09 30.33
CA LEU A 640 27.60 -20.87 31.10
C LEU A 640 28.52 -21.07 32.31
N TYR A 641 29.58 -20.27 32.38
CA TYR A 641 30.47 -20.20 33.54
C TYR A 641 30.03 -19.02 34.40
N ILE A 642 29.49 -19.32 35.58
CA ILE A 642 28.91 -18.32 36.48
C ILE A 642 29.27 -18.64 37.94
N LYS A 643 29.42 -17.58 38.75
CA LYS A 643 29.64 -17.72 40.18
C LYS A 643 28.32 -17.96 40.90
N THR A 644 28.35 -18.72 41.98
CA THR A 644 27.16 -18.94 42.82
C THR A 644 26.57 -17.66 43.40
N SER A 645 27.41 -16.65 43.71
CA SER A 645 26.94 -15.31 44.11
C SER A 645 26.05 -14.64 43.06
N ASP A 646 26.45 -14.78 41.79
CA ASP A 646 25.78 -14.14 40.66
C ASP A 646 24.49 -14.90 40.32
N ILE A 647 24.50 -16.24 40.45
CA ILE A 647 23.29 -17.07 40.34
C ILE A 647 22.20 -16.58 41.31
N PHE A 648 22.55 -16.43 42.59
CA PHE A 648 21.57 -16.01 43.61
C PHE A 648 21.13 -14.57 43.43
N SER A 649 22.02 -13.68 43.00
CA SER A 649 21.68 -12.27 42.73
C SER A 649 20.67 -12.16 41.58
N ILE A 650 20.87 -12.92 40.50
CA ILE A 650 19.96 -12.95 39.35
C ILE A 650 18.63 -13.63 39.72
N HIS A 651 18.67 -14.74 40.45
CA HIS A 651 17.45 -15.40 40.94
C HIS A 651 16.63 -14.45 41.82
N SER A 652 17.26 -13.72 42.74
CA SER A 652 16.58 -12.74 43.59
C SER A 652 15.90 -11.64 42.77
N LEU A 653 16.59 -11.07 41.77
CA LEU A 653 16.03 -10.06 40.88
C LEU A 653 14.80 -10.59 40.13
N VAL A 654 14.92 -11.76 39.49
CA VAL A 654 13.83 -12.32 38.69
C VAL A 654 12.66 -12.75 39.57
N ALA A 655 12.90 -13.27 40.78
CA ALA A 655 11.85 -13.61 41.72
C ALA A 655 11.08 -12.37 42.21
N HIS A 656 11.75 -11.23 42.37
CA HIS A 656 11.11 -9.98 42.74
C HIS A 656 10.23 -9.41 41.62
N GLU A 657 10.69 -9.49 40.37
CA GLU A 657 10.03 -8.90 39.19
C GLU A 657 9.26 -9.92 38.35
N ILE A 658 8.95 -11.10 38.92
CA ILE A 658 8.37 -12.22 38.16
C ILE A 658 6.99 -11.89 37.59
N ASP A 659 6.20 -11.09 38.31
CA ASP A 659 4.86 -10.70 37.86
C ASP A 659 4.89 -9.80 36.61
N VAL A 660 6.00 -9.08 36.40
CA VAL A 660 6.17 -8.25 35.19
C VAL A 660 6.83 -9.05 34.08
N MET A 661 7.85 -9.85 34.40
CA MET A 661 8.56 -10.66 33.40
C MET A 661 7.61 -11.73 32.80
N ALA A 662 6.88 -12.44 33.66
CA ALA A 662 5.96 -13.54 33.31
C ALA A 662 4.57 -13.31 33.95
N PRO A 663 3.69 -12.52 33.30
CA PRO A 663 2.35 -12.24 33.81
C PRO A 663 1.44 -13.48 33.75
N ASP A 664 1.68 -14.39 32.80
CA ASP A 664 0.89 -15.60 32.63
C ASP A 664 1.23 -16.63 33.73
N PRO A 665 0.21 -17.23 34.40
CA PRO A 665 0.44 -18.15 35.50
C PRO A 665 1.10 -19.48 35.08
N ASP A 666 0.89 -19.89 33.83
CA ASP A 666 1.40 -21.14 33.25
C ASP A 666 2.76 -20.99 32.53
N ASP A 667 3.38 -19.80 32.64
CA ASP A 667 4.67 -19.51 32.01
C ASP A 667 5.80 -20.38 32.58
N GLY A 668 6.67 -20.88 31.70
CA GLY A 668 7.77 -21.78 32.06
C GLY A 668 8.76 -21.18 33.07
N LEU A 669 9.01 -19.87 33.03
CA LEU A 669 9.90 -19.19 33.98
C LEU A 669 9.30 -19.19 35.39
N ARG A 670 7.98 -18.97 35.50
CA ARG A 670 7.26 -18.93 36.78
C ARG A 670 7.24 -20.31 37.44
N VAL A 671 7.01 -21.36 36.66
CA VAL A 671 7.09 -22.76 37.13
C VAL A 671 8.49 -23.07 37.67
N VAL A 672 9.55 -22.69 36.94
CA VAL A 672 10.94 -22.94 37.36
C VAL A 672 11.30 -22.21 38.66
N ILE A 673 10.87 -20.96 38.84
CA ILE A 673 11.15 -20.18 40.05
C ILE A 673 10.38 -20.75 41.25
N ASN A 674 9.11 -21.12 41.08
CA ASN A 674 8.34 -21.76 42.14
C ASN A 674 8.98 -23.09 42.59
N ASP A 675 9.49 -23.89 41.64
CA ASP A 675 10.20 -25.14 41.91
C ASP A 675 11.57 -24.94 42.56
N LEU A 676 12.26 -23.84 42.26
CA LEU A 676 13.55 -23.47 42.88
C LEU A 676 13.40 -23.03 44.35
N GLY A 677 12.22 -22.53 44.72
CA GLY A 677 11.86 -22.08 46.05
C GLY A 677 12.54 -20.77 46.48
N PRO A 678 12.11 -20.18 47.62
CA PRO A 678 12.69 -18.95 48.13
C PRO A 678 14.17 -19.11 48.51
N LEU A 679 14.95 -18.07 48.28
CA LEU A 679 16.35 -17.98 48.72
C LEU A 679 16.43 -17.81 50.25
N PRO A 680 17.53 -18.23 50.91
CA PRO A 680 17.73 -17.99 52.34
C PRO A 680 17.68 -16.49 52.65
N ASN A 681 16.97 -16.10 53.71
CA ASN A 681 16.81 -14.68 54.08
C ASN A 681 18.12 -14.04 54.60
N ASP A 682 19.10 -14.83 55.02
CA ASP A 682 20.35 -14.34 55.60
C ASP A 682 21.46 -14.18 54.55
N ALA A 683 21.78 -12.93 54.22
CA ALA A 683 22.87 -12.58 53.29
C ALA A 683 24.24 -13.15 53.69
N SER A 684 24.47 -13.42 54.98
CA SER A 684 25.67 -14.08 55.51
C SER A 684 25.75 -15.58 55.20
N GLU A 685 24.61 -16.29 55.16
CA GLU A 685 24.56 -17.70 54.76
C GLU A 685 24.80 -17.82 53.25
N ILE A 686 24.18 -16.94 52.45
CA ILE A 686 24.43 -16.83 51.01
C ILE A 686 25.92 -16.57 50.73
N LEU A 687 26.56 -15.65 51.47
CA LEU A 687 27.99 -15.36 51.33
C LEU A 687 28.90 -16.50 51.79
N ASN A 688 28.51 -17.28 52.81
CA ASN A 688 29.30 -18.43 53.26
C ASN A 688 29.20 -19.62 52.30
N ILE A 689 28.02 -19.84 51.69
CA ILE A 689 27.79 -20.83 50.64
C ILE A 689 28.45 -20.40 49.30
N ALA A 690 28.41 -19.10 48.98
CA ALA A 690 28.90 -18.55 47.71
C ALA A 690 30.42 -18.31 47.65
N LYS A 691 31.15 -18.52 48.75
CA LYS A 691 32.52 -18.03 48.88
C LYS A 691 33.54 -18.66 47.90
N PHE A 692 33.34 -19.86 47.35
CA PHE A 692 34.39 -20.49 46.51
C PHE A 692 33.93 -21.50 45.42
N THR A 693 32.81 -21.29 44.72
CA THR A 693 32.46 -22.21 43.62
C THR A 693 32.07 -21.50 42.34
N ASP A 694 33.01 -21.49 41.39
CA ASP A 694 32.67 -21.39 39.98
C ASP A 694 31.87 -22.64 39.59
N VAL A 695 30.71 -22.42 38.99
CA VAL A 695 29.81 -23.48 38.54
C VAL A 695 29.73 -23.41 37.02
N LYS A 696 30.00 -24.56 36.40
CA LYS A 696 29.78 -24.78 34.97
C LYS A 696 28.35 -25.28 34.80
N LEU A 697 27.50 -24.48 34.19
CA LEU A 697 26.13 -24.85 33.85
C LEU A 697 26.07 -25.30 32.39
N GLU A 698 25.63 -26.53 32.17
CA GLU A 698 25.23 -27.03 30.84
C GLU A 698 23.76 -26.69 30.65
N LEU A 699 23.50 -25.59 29.97
CA LEU A 699 22.16 -25.04 29.81
C LEU A 699 21.28 -26.06 29.08
N ASN A 700 20.08 -26.30 29.61
CA ASN A 700 19.20 -27.36 29.13
C ASN A 700 18.08 -26.77 28.27
N PRO A 701 18.06 -27.04 26.94
CA PRO A 701 17.03 -26.56 26.03
C PRO A 701 15.62 -27.07 26.34
N SER A 702 15.50 -28.16 27.11
CA SER A 702 14.22 -28.85 27.39
C SER A 702 13.18 -28.01 28.13
N PHE A 703 13.60 -26.91 28.76
CA PHE A 703 12.69 -26.01 29.47
C PHE A 703 11.97 -25.02 28.54
N CYS A 704 12.41 -24.89 27.29
CA CYS A 704 11.77 -24.00 26.32
C CYS A 704 10.66 -24.75 25.58
N LYS A 705 9.41 -24.46 25.92
CA LYS A 705 8.25 -24.91 25.14
C LYS A 705 8.20 -24.10 23.84
N ILE A 706 8.45 -24.73 22.70
CA ILE A 706 8.15 -24.15 21.38
C ILE A 706 6.64 -24.31 21.14
N GLU A 707 5.84 -23.61 21.93
CA GLU A 707 4.41 -23.46 21.65
C GLU A 707 4.25 -22.15 20.87
N ASP A 708 3.72 -22.24 19.66
CA ASP A 708 3.19 -21.08 18.97
C ASP A 708 1.69 -21.06 19.32
N PRO A 709 1.27 -20.26 20.30
CA PRO A 709 -0.12 -20.19 20.73
C PRO A 709 -1.04 -19.69 19.60
N GLU A 710 -0.48 -19.07 18.55
CA GLU A 710 -1.24 -18.63 17.37
C GLU A 710 -1.25 -19.67 16.24
N ALA A 711 -0.58 -20.82 16.36
CA ALA A 711 -0.50 -21.81 15.29
C ALA A 711 -1.88 -22.35 14.87
N GLU A 712 -2.76 -22.66 15.83
CA GLU A 712 -4.12 -23.11 15.53
C GLU A 712 -4.92 -22.02 14.79
N VAL A 713 -4.85 -20.78 15.28
CA VAL A 713 -5.49 -19.61 14.66
C VAL A 713 -4.94 -19.33 13.26
N ASN A 714 -3.64 -19.47 13.06
CA ASN A 714 -2.97 -19.29 11.78
C ASN A 714 -3.35 -20.40 10.79
N SER A 715 -3.40 -21.66 11.24
CA SER A 715 -3.87 -22.78 10.41
C SER A 715 -5.32 -22.60 9.97
N LEU A 716 -6.17 -22.09 10.88
CA LEU A 716 -7.57 -21.77 10.62
C LEU A 716 -7.68 -20.65 9.59
N LEU A 717 -6.91 -19.58 9.74
CA LEU A 717 -6.86 -18.44 8.83
C LEU A 717 -6.39 -18.84 7.42
N VAL A 718 -5.40 -19.73 7.31
CA VAL A 718 -4.93 -20.29 6.04
C VAL A 718 -6.02 -21.14 5.37
N SER A 719 -6.73 -21.96 6.14
CA SER A 719 -7.85 -22.77 5.63
C SER A 719 -9.01 -21.92 5.10
N ILE A 720 -9.36 -20.84 5.81
CA ILE A 720 -10.40 -19.87 5.41
C ILE A 720 -10.00 -19.20 4.10
N LYS A 721 -8.77 -18.70 4.01
CA LYS A 721 -8.27 -18.03 2.80
C LYS A 721 -8.32 -18.94 1.58
N ARG A 722 -7.96 -20.22 1.74
CA ARG A 722 -8.06 -21.21 0.66
C ARG A 722 -9.50 -21.35 0.17
N CYS A 723 -10.46 -21.53 1.08
CA CYS A 723 -11.87 -21.64 0.71
C CYS A 723 -12.38 -20.36 0.03
N LEU A 724 -12.00 -19.19 0.56
CA LEU A 724 -12.38 -17.89 0.01
C LEU A 724 -11.83 -17.65 -1.40
N ILE A 725 -10.61 -18.09 -1.70
CA ILE A 725 -10.04 -17.97 -3.05
C ILE A 725 -10.95 -18.64 -4.09
N TYR A 726 -11.45 -19.84 -3.80
CA TYR A 726 -12.41 -20.53 -4.67
C TYR A 726 -13.77 -19.83 -4.72
N VAL A 727 -14.31 -19.43 -3.57
CA VAL A 727 -15.59 -18.70 -3.49
C VAL A 727 -15.58 -17.41 -4.32
N LEU A 728 -14.50 -16.63 -4.24
CA LEU A 728 -14.35 -15.35 -4.94
C LEU A 728 -14.16 -15.48 -6.45
N ARG A 729 -13.63 -16.60 -6.94
CA ARG A 729 -13.51 -16.87 -8.39
C ARG A 729 -14.87 -17.16 -9.01
N VAL A 730 -15.72 -17.89 -8.30
CA VAL A 730 -17.04 -18.29 -8.78
C VAL A 730 -18.02 -17.11 -8.69
N GLN A 731 -18.30 -16.63 -7.47
CA GLN A 731 -19.32 -15.61 -7.20
C GLN A 731 -18.74 -14.19 -7.05
N SER A 732 -19.56 -13.18 -7.31
CA SER A 732 -19.22 -11.76 -7.11
C SER A 732 -20.31 -11.08 -6.28
N GLY A 733 -19.92 -10.12 -5.47
CA GLY A 733 -20.83 -9.26 -4.69
C GLY A 733 -20.14 -7.93 -4.36
N PRO A 734 -20.84 -7.01 -3.68
CA PRO A 734 -20.22 -5.77 -3.20
C PRO A 734 -19.29 -6.04 -2.01
N ASN A 735 -19.71 -6.88 -1.06
CA ASN A 735 -18.99 -7.21 0.17
C ASN A 735 -18.83 -8.72 0.37
N LEU A 736 -17.85 -9.13 1.18
CA LEU A 736 -17.57 -10.55 1.42
C LEU A 736 -18.73 -11.27 2.13
N LEU A 737 -19.34 -10.61 3.11
CA LEU A 737 -20.50 -11.13 3.83
C LEU A 737 -21.69 -11.43 2.90
N GLU A 738 -21.99 -10.55 1.95
CA GLU A 738 -23.06 -10.80 0.97
C GLU A 738 -22.73 -11.95 0.02
N VAL A 739 -21.46 -12.09 -0.39
CA VAL A 739 -21.01 -13.24 -1.19
C VAL A 739 -21.18 -14.53 -0.41
N LEU A 740 -20.93 -14.55 0.90
CA LEU A 740 -21.08 -15.74 1.73
C LEU A 740 -22.54 -16.09 2.06
N VAL A 741 -23.46 -15.12 2.06
CA VAL A 741 -24.89 -15.35 2.39
C VAL A 741 -25.75 -15.60 1.16
N SER A 742 -25.32 -15.18 -0.03
CA SER A 742 -26.10 -15.33 -1.27
C SER A 742 -26.45 -16.80 -1.60
N PRO A 743 -27.62 -17.07 -2.21
CA PRO A 743 -27.97 -18.42 -2.60
C PRO A 743 -27.03 -18.96 -3.69
N VAL A 744 -26.78 -20.27 -3.67
CA VAL A 744 -25.98 -20.97 -4.68
C VAL A 744 -26.87 -21.36 -5.85
N GLU A 745 -26.68 -20.71 -7.00
CA GLU A 745 -27.29 -21.09 -8.28
C GLU A 745 -26.51 -22.21 -9.00
N GLU A 746 -27.19 -22.97 -9.87
CA GLU A 746 -26.61 -24.09 -10.63
C GLU A 746 -25.44 -23.66 -11.55
N TYR A 747 -25.47 -22.44 -12.07
CA TYR A 747 -24.36 -21.86 -12.84
C TYR A 747 -23.06 -21.77 -12.02
N ASN A 748 -23.14 -21.49 -10.71
CA ASN A 748 -21.97 -21.40 -9.85
C ASN A 748 -21.31 -22.78 -9.66
N GLU A 749 -22.14 -23.81 -9.56
CA GLU A 749 -21.70 -25.20 -9.44
C GLU A 749 -20.94 -25.67 -10.69
N LEU A 750 -21.47 -25.34 -11.88
CA LEU A 750 -20.82 -25.63 -13.16
C LEU A 750 -19.47 -24.91 -13.28
N LYS A 751 -19.44 -23.62 -12.97
CA LYS A 751 -18.22 -22.81 -13.03
C LYS A 751 -17.16 -23.27 -12.02
N TYR A 752 -17.58 -23.73 -10.85
CA TYR A 752 -16.66 -24.33 -9.87
C TYR A 752 -16.03 -25.62 -10.41
N ARG A 753 -16.82 -26.51 -11.04
CA ARG A 753 -16.31 -27.73 -11.67
C ARG A 753 -15.35 -27.44 -12.83
N GLU A 754 -15.61 -26.41 -13.64
CA GLU A 754 -14.69 -25.98 -14.71
C GLU A 754 -13.34 -25.55 -14.14
N ILE A 755 -13.34 -24.75 -13.07
CA ILE A 755 -12.11 -24.31 -12.39
C ILE A 755 -11.29 -25.49 -11.87
N LEU A 756 -11.95 -26.47 -11.22
CA LEU A 756 -11.27 -27.68 -10.73
C LEU A 756 -10.66 -28.50 -11.87
N ALA A 757 -11.38 -28.64 -12.99
CA ALA A 757 -10.89 -29.37 -14.17
C ALA A 757 -9.67 -28.68 -14.81
N GLU A 758 -9.69 -27.34 -14.92
CA GLU A 758 -8.54 -26.55 -15.41
C GLU A 758 -7.30 -26.72 -14.53
N GLU A 759 -7.48 -26.71 -13.19
CA GLU A 759 -6.40 -26.91 -12.23
C GLU A 759 -5.83 -28.32 -12.26
N ALA A 760 -6.67 -29.34 -12.38
CA ALA A 760 -6.24 -30.73 -12.52
C ALA A 760 -5.34 -30.93 -13.74
N ILE A 761 -5.73 -30.37 -14.90
CA ILE A 761 -4.93 -30.41 -16.14
C ILE A 761 -3.59 -29.68 -15.96
N ALA A 762 -3.60 -28.53 -15.29
CA ALA A 762 -2.37 -27.76 -15.02
C ALA A 762 -1.41 -28.51 -14.08
N ARG A 763 -1.92 -29.19 -13.05
CA ARG A 763 -1.12 -30.04 -12.15
C ARG A 763 -0.52 -31.24 -12.87
N GLU A 764 -1.28 -31.91 -13.73
CA GLU A 764 -0.76 -33.06 -14.51
C GLU A 764 0.37 -32.66 -15.46
N LYS A 765 0.26 -31.49 -16.10
CA LYS A 765 1.34 -30.93 -16.95
C LYS A 765 2.60 -30.59 -16.14
N LYS A 766 2.48 -30.08 -14.91
CA LYS A 766 3.62 -29.79 -14.02
C LYS A 766 4.26 -31.06 -13.44
N ARG A 767 3.49 -32.14 -13.22
CA ARG A 767 4.02 -33.45 -12.78
C ARG A 767 4.93 -34.11 -13.82
N LYS A 768 4.67 -33.90 -15.12
CA LYS A 768 5.49 -34.48 -16.21
C LYS A 768 6.86 -33.81 -16.39
N THR A 769 7.11 -32.65 -15.77
CA THR A 769 8.38 -31.91 -15.88
C THR A 769 9.28 -32.01 -14.64
N HIS A 770 8.81 -32.54 -13.51
CA HIS A 770 9.59 -32.70 -12.27
C HIS A 770 9.79 -34.19 -11.90
N SER A 771 10.98 -34.49 -11.35
CA SER A 771 11.45 -35.82 -10.92
C SER A 771 10.43 -36.62 -10.09
N GLU A 772 10.41 -37.94 -10.31
CA GLU A 772 9.55 -38.94 -9.66
C GLU A 772 9.58 -38.89 -8.11
N ALA A 773 10.65 -38.37 -7.51
CA ALA A 773 10.77 -38.19 -6.06
C ALA A 773 9.78 -37.14 -5.49
N ALA A 774 9.44 -36.10 -6.25
CA ALA A 774 8.46 -35.08 -5.81
C ALA A 774 7.01 -35.61 -5.93
N ALA A 775 6.77 -36.54 -6.85
CA ALA A 775 5.45 -37.14 -7.06
C ALA A 775 5.05 -38.09 -5.92
N GLN A 776 6.01 -38.79 -5.31
CA GLN A 776 5.75 -39.67 -4.16
C GLN A 776 5.48 -38.89 -2.87
N ILE A 777 6.12 -37.74 -2.67
CA ILE A 777 5.87 -36.86 -1.51
C ILE A 777 4.47 -36.24 -1.61
N ALA A 778 4.07 -35.79 -2.79
CA ALA A 778 2.72 -35.25 -3.02
C ALA A 778 1.60 -36.30 -2.90
N ALA A 779 1.91 -37.60 -3.09
CA ALA A 779 0.94 -38.69 -2.90
C ALA A 779 0.78 -39.09 -1.43
N ALA A 780 1.78 -38.81 -0.59
CA ALA A 780 1.78 -39.17 0.84
C ALA A 780 1.12 -38.09 1.73
N THR A 781 1.04 -36.84 1.27
CA THR A 781 0.47 -35.73 2.06
C THR A 781 -1.06 -35.66 1.89
N GLN A 782 -1.78 -36.63 2.46
CA GLN A 782 -3.25 -36.59 2.63
C GLN A 782 -3.65 -35.63 3.77
N GLY A 783 -3.28 -34.36 3.66
CA GLY A 783 -3.39 -33.38 4.74
C GLY A 783 -4.71 -32.60 4.80
N LEU A 784 -5.36 -32.35 3.66
CA LEU A 784 -6.75 -31.87 3.60
C LEU A 784 -7.41 -32.53 2.39
N GLY A 785 -8.05 -33.66 2.64
CA GLY A 785 -8.87 -34.33 1.65
C GLY A 785 -9.94 -33.38 1.11
N ASP A 786 -10.08 -33.39 -0.21
CA ASP A 786 -11.37 -33.35 -0.89
C ASP A 786 -12.08 -32.00 -1.14
N LEU A 787 -11.35 -30.89 -1.28
CA LEU A 787 -11.89 -29.72 -2.01
C LEU A 787 -12.34 -30.07 -3.44
N GLU A 788 -11.74 -31.09 -4.04
CA GLU A 788 -12.10 -31.63 -5.36
C GLU A 788 -13.39 -32.46 -5.35
N SER A 789 -13.82 -33.00 -4.20
CA SER A 789 -15.05 -33.79 -4.09
C SER A 789 -16.22 -33.01 -3.48
N LEU A 790 -15.94 -31.91 -2.78
CA LEU A 790 -16.96 -30.99 -2.26
C LEU A 790 -17.70 -30.28 -3.38
N THR A 791 -19.03 -30.16 -3.23
CA THR A 791 -19.85 -29.24 -4.03
C THR A 791 -19.56 -27.78 -3.65
N TYR A 792 -19.83 -26.84 -4.55
CA TYR A 792 -19.66 -25.40 -4.29
C TYR A 792 -20.53 -24.95 -3.10
N ARG A 793 -21.69 -25.58 -2.90
CA ARG A 793 -22.52 -25.38 -1.70
C ARG A 793 -21.81 -25.81 -0.42
N GLU A 794 -21.22 -26.99 -0.39
CA GLU A 794 -20.50 -27.51 0.79
C GLU A 794 -19.25 -26.68 1.09
N LEU A 795 -18.52 -26.27 0.05
CA LEU A 795 -17.38 -25.35 0.17
C LEU A 795 -17.77 -24.04 0.88
N LYS A 796 -18.91 -23.46 0.49
CA LYS A 796 -19.40 -22.20 1.04
C LYS A 796 -19.83 -22.35 2.51
N LEU A 797 -20.43 -23.48 2.87
CA LEU A 797 -20.77 -23.81 4.26
C LEU A 797 -19.52 -24.01 5.12
N LEU A 798 -18.52 -24.73 4.62
CA LEU A 798 -17.25 -24.93 5.31
C LEU A 798 -16.50 -23.61 5.52
N ALA A 799 -16.48 -22.73 4.51
CA ALA A 799 -15.90 -21.40 4.64
C ALA A 799 -16.60 -20.59 5.74
N LEU A 800 -17.94 -20.63 5.80
CA LEU A 800 -18.73 -19.97 6.83
C LEU A 800 -18.44 -20.52 8.23
N GLU A 801 -18.45 -21.84 8.41
CA GLU A 801 -18.17 -22.48 9.69
C GLU A 801 -16.80 -22.08 10.25
N LYS A 802 -15.77 -22.11 9.39
CA LYS A 802 -14.41 -21.72 9.77
C LYS A 802 -14.29 -20.23 10.08
N ILE A 803 -15.00 -19.38 9.35
CA ILE A 803 -15.06 -17.93 9.64
C ILE A 803 -15.72 -17.67 11.00
N LEU A 804 -16.80 -18.39 11.34
CA LEU A 804 -17.46 -18.30 12.65
C LEU A 804 -16.53 -18.74 13.79
N GLU A 805 -15.76 -19.80 13.55
CA GLU A 805 -14.72 -20.27 14.48
C GLU A 805 -13.66 -19.19 14.71
N LEU A 806 -13.15 -18.55 13.64
CA LEU A 806 -12.17 -17.46 13.75
C LEU A 806 -12.73 -16.19 14.41
N GLU A 807 -14.00 -15.89 14.22
CA GLU A 807 -14.71 -14.80 14.90
C GLU A 807 -14.80 -15.04 16.42
N SER A 808 -14.97 -16.29 16.85
CA SER A 808 -14.99 -16.64 18.29
C SER A 808 -13.65 -16.33 19.00
N TYR A 809 -12.54 -16.34 18.26
CA TYR A 809 -11.21 -15.92 18.74
C TYR A 809 -11.01 -14.39 18.72
N GLY A 810 -11.99 -13.61 18.25
CA GLY A 810 -11.94 -12.14 18.24
C GLY A 810 -10.98 -11.51 17.23
N LYS A 811 -10.43 -12.29 16.28
CA LYS A 811 -9.48 -11.79 15.25
C LYS A 811 -10.18 -11.10 14.06
N ILE A 812 -11.46 -11.40 13.83
CA ILE A 812 -12.30 -10.82 12.78
C ILE A 812 -13.65 -10.42 13.37
N SER A 813 -14.31 -9.43 12.78
CA SER A 813 -15.66 -9.00 13.17
C SER A 813 -16.61 -9.07 11.98
N ARG A 814 -17.90 -9.34 12.24
CA ARG A 814 -18.95 -9.18 11.23
C ARG A 814 -19.26 -7.73 10.89
N ASP A 815 -18.96 -6.80 11.79
CA ASP A 815 -19.34 -5.38 11.66
C ASP A 815 -18.65 -4.69 10.48
N ASP A 816 -17.47 -5.17 10.09
CA ASP A 816 -16.72 -4.67 8.93
C ASP A 816 -17.04 -5.42 7.62
N ASN A 817 -18.08 -6.27 7.61
CA ASN A 817 -18.41 -7.19 6.52
C ASN A 817 -17.27 -8.14 6.13
N TYR A 818 -16.43 -8.52 7.09
CA TYR A 818 -15.22 -9.34 6.93
C TYR A 818 -14.15 -8.71 6.02
N GLN A 819 -14.04 -7.39 5.99
CA GLN A 819 -13.04 -6.66 5.20
C GLN A 819 -11.60 -7.00 5.65
N ALA A 820 -11.38 -7.28 6.93
CA ALA A 820 -10.08 -7.74 7.44
C ALA A 820 -9.54 -8.98 6.70
N LEU A 821 -10.41 -9.94 6.34
CA LEU A 821 -10.02 -11.14 5.57
C LEU A 821 -9.61 -10.77 4.14
N LEU A 822 -10.32 -9.83 3.50
CA LEU A 822 -9.97 -9.33 2.16
C LEU A 822 -8.64 -8.59 2.16
N ASN A 823 -8.38 -7.78 3.18
CA ASN A 823 -7.10 -7.10 3.35
C ASN A 823 -5.96 -8.11 3.52
N SER A 824 -6.20 -9.18 4.28
CA SER A 824 -5.25 -10.27 4.44
C SER A 824 -4.97 -10.97 3.10
N ILE A 825 -6.00 -11.32 2.32
CA ILE A 825 -5.83 -11.88 0.96
C ILE A 825 -5.12 -10.90 0.03
N ALA A 826 -5.43 -9.62 0.08
CA ALA A 826 -4.74 -8.60 -0.72
C ALA A 826 -3.26 -8.49 -0.35
N GLN A 827 -2.92 -8.58 0.93
CA GLN A 827 -1.54 -8.63 1.39
C GLN A 827 -0.83 -9.91 0.92
N ASP A 828 -1.53 -11.05 0.89
CA ASP A 828 -1.00 -12.30 0.34
C ASP A 828 -0.69 -12.16 -1.16
N ILE A 829 -1.55 -11.47 -1.93
CA ILE A 829 -1.29 -11.17 -3.35
C ILE A 829 -0.05 -10.26 -3.50
N LYS A 830 0.07 -9.21 -2.68
CA LYS A 830 1.23 -8.29 -2.71
C LYS A 830 2.55 -8.98 -2.37
N SER A 831 2.55 -9.78 -1.31
CA SER A 831 3.75 -10.39 -0.71
C SER A 831 3.98 -11.84 -1.16
N LYS A 832 3.26 -12.31 -2.20
CA LYS A 832 3.25 -13.71 -2.64
C LYS A 832 4.67 -14.29 -2.83
N ARG A 833 5.53 -13.55 -3.54
CA ARG A 833 6.91 -14.01 -3.81
C ARG A 833 7.74 -14.06 -2.54
N ASP A 834 7.69 -13.01 -1.73
CA ASP A 834 8.47 -12.90 -0.50
C ASP A 834 8.07 -14.00 0.49
N ARG A 835 6.76 -14.25 0.64
CA ARG A 835 6.26 -15.35 1.48
C ARG A 835 6.68 -16.72 1.02
N ARG A 836 6.71 -16.98 -0.30
CA ARG A 836 7.24 -18.24 -0.83
C ARG A 836 8.72 -18.43 -0.52
N ILE A 837 9.51 -17.36 -0.61
CA ILE A 837 10.93 -17.39 -0.29
C ILE A 837 11.13 -17.67 1.20
N ILE A 838 10.38 -16.97 2.07
CA ILE A 838 10.41 -17.18 3.52
C ILE A 838 9.98 -18.60 3.87
N ARG A 839 8.82 -19.07 3.38
CA ARG A 839 8.32 -20.43 3.63
C ARG A 839 9.29 -21.51 3.15
N LYS A 840 9.86 -21.36 1.95
CA LYS A 840 10.86 -22.31 1.44
C LYS A 840 12.08 -22.35 2.36
N LYS A 841 12.56 -21.19 2.81
CA LYS A 841 13.68 -21.10 3.75
C LYS A 841 13.34 -21.76 5.09
N GLU A 842 12.13 -21.54 5.62
CA GLU A 842 11.66 -22.21 6.84
C GLU A 842 11.56 -23.73 6.68
N ILE A 843 11.05 -24.22 5.55
CA ILE A 843 11.03 -25.67 5.24
C ILE A 843 12.47 -26.22 5.21
N ASP A 844 13.39 -25.54 4.53
CA ASP A 844 14.79 -25.95 4.46
C ASP A 844 15.47 -25.90 5.85
N GLU A 845 15.08 -24.98 6.73
CA GLU A 845 15.53 -24.90 8.13
C GLU A 845 14.99 -26.06 8.99
N VAL A 846 13.68 -26.32 8.95
CA VAL A 846 13.04 -27.40 9.71
C VAL A 846 13.53 -28.77 9.23
N GLN A 847 13.71 -28.96 7.92
CA GLN A 847 14.28 -30.20 7.38
C GLN A 847 15.72 -30.41 7.85
N ARG A 848 16.56 -29.37 7.87
CA ARG A 848 17.90 -29.45 8.44
C ARG A 848 17.85 -29.84 9.93
N ALA A 849 16.97 -29.19 10.70
CA ALA A 849 16.76 -29.53 12.11
C ALA A 849 16.36 -31.01 12.30
N LEU A 850 15.43 -31.54 11.50
CA LEU A 850 15.08 -32.97 11.53
C LEU A 850 16.27 -33.88 11.23
N THR A 851 17.10 -33.53 10.23
CA THR A 851 18.28 -34.34 9.92
C THR A 851 19.31 -34.33 11.04
N ASP A 852 19.46 -33.21 11.74
CA ASP A 852 20.39 -33.09 12.86
C ASP A 852 19.85 -33.76 14.12
N LEU A 853 18.55 -33.66 14.41
CA LEU A 853 17.89 -34.41 15.49
C LEU A 853 18.04 -35.92 15.33
N ASN A 854 17.89 -36.44 14.10
CA ASN A 854 18.13 -37.85 13.80
C ASN A 854 19.60 -38.28 14.02
N LYS A 855 20.56 -37.38 13.77
CA LYS A 855 21.98 -37.65 14.11
C LYS A 855 22.15 -37.67 15.63
N THR A 856 21.48 -36.77 16.35
CA THR A 856 21.50 -36.68 17.81
C THR A 856 20.91 -37.90 18.46
N GLU A 857 19.78 -38.39 17.97
CA GLU A 857 19.18 -39.64 18.42
C GLU A 857 20.16 -40.81 18.30
N LYS A 858 20.77 -40.99 17.11
CA LYS A 858 21.78 -42.05 16.90
C LYS A 858 22.99 -41.90 17.83
N TYR A 859 23.46 -40.67 18.05
CA TYR A 859 24.55 -40.40 18.98
C TYR A 859 24.17 -40.77 20.42
N LEU A 860 22.99 -40.35 20.89
CA LEU A 860 22.48 -40.65 22.23
C LEU A 860 22.29 -42.15 22.42
N GLN A 861 21.74 -42.87 21.43
CA GLN A 861 21.62 -44.33 21.45
C GLN A 861 22.99 -45.02 21.57
N ASN A 862 23.98 -44.59 20.78
CA ASN A 862 25.35 -45.11 20.87
C ASN A 862 26.00 -44.82 22.23
N LYS A 863 25.79 -43.61 22.78
CA LYS A 863 26.29 -43.21 24.09
C LYS A 863 25.65 -44.04 25.20
N LEU A 864 24.34 -44.26 25.14
CA LEU A 864 23.58 -45.12 26.05
C LEU A 864 24.12 -46.55 26.01
N GLN A 865 24.34 -47.12 24.82
CA GLN A 865 24.93 -48.45 24.67
C GLN A 865 26.35 -48.52 25.26
N THR A 866 27.16 -47.49 25.03
CA THR A 866 28.53 -47.39 25.59
C THR A 866 28.51 -47.32 27.12
N TYR A 867 27.60 -46.54 27.70
CA TYR A 867 27.46 -46.41 29.15
C TYR A 867 26.93 -47.67 29.80
N ASN A 868 25.94 -48.34 29.19
CA ASN A 868 25.49 -49.66 29.65
C ASN A 868 26.63 -50.68 29.59
N ASN A 869 27.35 -50.76 28.48
CA ASN A 869 28.54 -51.62 28.36
C ASN A 869 29.60 -51.27 29.41
N TYR A 870 29.83 -49.98 29.69
CA TYR A 870 30.78 -49.55 30.71
C TYR A 870 30.31 -49.94 32.12
N ILE A 871 29.04 -49.79 32.46
CA ILE A 871 28.48 -50.22 33.75
C ILE A 871 28.61 -51.74 33.88
N GLU A 872 28.23 -52.50 32.87
CA GLU A 872 28.36 -53.97 32.86
C GLU A 872 29.83 -54.40 32.98
N GLN A 873 30.75 -53.77 32.23
CA GLN A 873 32.18 -54.03 32.32
C GLN A 873 32.78 -53.59 33.66
N ALA A 874 32.38 -52.45 34.21
CA ALA A 874 32.85 -51.97 35.51
C ALA A 874 32.38 -52.90 36.61
N MET A 875 31.10 -53.31 36.58
CA MET A 875 30.51 -54.27 37.52
C MET A 875 31.18 -55.64 37.39
N ALA A 876 31.40 -56.13 36.16
CA ALA A 876 32.13 -57.37 35.90
C ALA A 876 33.59 -57.27 36.37
N THR A 877 34.32 -56.18 36.07
CA THR A 877 35.72 -55.98 36.48
C THR A 877 35.86 -55.87 37.99
N LEU A 878 34.93 -55.18 38.65
CA LEU A 878 34.87 -55.04 40.11
C LEU A 878 34.66 -56.40 40.82
N GLN A 879 34.09 -57.41 40.15
CA GLN A 879 33.84 -58.73 40.75
C GLN A 879 34.75 -59.87 40.21
N THR A 880 35.26 -59.78 38.97
CA THR A 880 36.03 -60.85 38.30
C THR A 880 37.53 -60.83 38.60
N LYS A 881 38.10 -59.74 39.13
CA LYS A 881 39.50 -59.71 39.59
C LYS A 881 39.82 -60.63 40.79
N LYS A 882 38.81 -61.33 41.33
CA LYS A 882 38.96 -62.40 42.34
C LYS A 882 39.70 -63.67 41.88
N GLY A 883 40.09 -63.79 40.61
CA GLY A 883 40.74 -64.99 40.06
C GLY A 883 42.24 -65.15 40.35
N GLY A 884 42.99 -64.06 40.57
CA GLY A 884 44.47 -64.11 40.60
C GLY A 884 45.14 -64.17 41.98
N SER A 885 44.59 -63.46 42.98
CA SER A 885 45.31 -63.16 44.23
C SER A 885 44.95 -64.07 45.43
N ARG A 886 44.00 -65.01 45.28
CA ARG A 886 43.57 -65.91 46.37
C ARG A 886 44.39 -67.18 46.56
N LYS A 887 45.56 -67.32 45.94
CA LYS A 887 46.53 -68.33 46.38
C LYS A 887 47.31 -67.92 47.64
N GLY A 888 47.32 -66.64 48.02
CA GLY A 888 48.00 -66.14 49.23
C GLY A 888 47.14 -65.94 50.49
N LEU A 889 45.80 -65.96 50.37
CA LEU A 889 44.89 -65.59 51.47
C LEU A 889 43.86 -66.68 51.84
N LYS A 890 44.22 -67.96 51.64
CA LYS A 890 43.60 -69.09 52.38
C LYS A 890 43.96 -69.08 53.88
N GLY A 891 44.74 -68.10 54.35
CA GLY A 891 45.38 -68.07 55.68
C GLY A 891 44.85 -67.06 56.71
N LEU A 892 43.64 -66.51 56.58
CA LEU A 892 43.08 -65.66 57.66
C LEU A 892 41.57 -65.85 57.91
N LEU A 893 41.07 -67.08 57.74
CA LEU A 893 39.83 -67.49 58.43
C LEU A 893 40.27 -68.03 59.78
N PHE A 894 40.03 -67.28 60.86
CA PHE A 894 40.29 -67.78 62.20
C PHE A 894 39.51 -69.09 62.39
N PRO A 895 40.19 -70.21 62.71
CA PRO A 895 39.52 -71.45 63.05
C PRO A 895 38.55 -71.17 64.20
N PHE A 896 37.37 -71.80 64.17
CA PHE A 896 36.27 -71.60 65.14
C PHE A 896 35.45 -70.29 65.04
N SER A 897 35.69 -69.43 64.03
CA SER A 897 34.79 -68.31 63.76
C SER A 897 33.45 -68.76 63.14
N LYS A 898 32.35 -68.02 63.38
CA LYS A 898 31.03 -68.29 62.75
C LYS A 898 31.13 -68.38 61.21
N GLN A 899 32.00 -67.58 60.60
CA GLN A 899 32.28 -67.59 59.16
C GLN A 899 32.99 -68.87 58.68
N TYR A 900 33.89 -69.44 59.50
CA TYR A 900 34.61 -70.68 59.18
C TYR A 900 33.65 -71.87 59.12
N PHE A 901 32.74 -72.00 60.09
CA PHE A 901 31.71 -73.05 60.08
C PHE A 901 30.75 -72.88 58.91
N HIS A 902 30.28 -71.66 58.65
CA HIS A 902 29.41 -71.37 57.51
C HIS A 902 30.02 -71.74 56.15
N HIS A 903 31.30 -71.40 55.92
CA HIS A 903 31.97 -71.74 54.67
C HIS A 903 32.15 -73.25 54.50
N ARG A 904 32.43 -73.97 55.60
CA ARG A 904 32.53 -75.44 55.61
C ARG A 904 31.19 -76.11 55.33
N ASP A 905 30.10 -75.57 55.88
CA ASP A 905 28.76 -76.12 55.70
C ASP A 905 28.24 -75.86 54.27
N LEU A 906 28.54 -74.69 53.68
CA LEU A 906 28.26 -74.40 52.26
C LEU A 906 29.03 -75.34 51.31
N GLN A 907 30.29 -75.66 51.63
CA GLN A 907 31.10 -76.61 50.85
C GLN A 907 30.55 -78.04 50.93
N LYS A 908 30.05 -78.46 52.11
CA LYS A 908 29.38 -79.75 52.29
C LYS A 908 28.03 -79.83 51.55
N ALA A 909 27.31 -78.72 51.48
CA ALA A 909 26.00 -78.62 50.82
C ALA A 909 26.08 -78.41 49.30
N GLY A 910 27.28 -78.21 48.72
CA GLY A 910 27.47 -78.00 47.27
C GLY A 910 26.92 -76.67 46.73
N LYS A 911 26.41 -75.78 47.59
CA LYS A 911 25.78 -74.50 47.24
C LYS A 911 26.71 -73.33 47.56
N VAL A 912 27.92 -73.29 46.99
CA VAL A 912 28.83 -72.15 47.21
C VAL A 912 28.49 -71.05 46.20
N PRO A 913 28.04 -69.86 46.65
CA PRO A 913 27.68 -68.75 45.75
C PRO A 913 28.88 -68.28 44.93
N LYS A 914 28.67 -67.94 43.65
CA LYS A 914 29.73 -67.59 42.70
C LYS A 914 30.61 -66.42 43.18
N PHE A 915 30.04 -65.42 43.85
CA PHE A 915 30.75 -64.19 44.26
C PHE A 915 31.09 -64.12 45.75
N GLY A 916 30.72 -65.15 46.53
CA GLY A 916 31.04 -65.33 47.96
C GLY A 916 29.82 -65.21 48.88
N SER A 917 29.99 -65.63 50.15
CA SER A 917 28.97 -65.50 51.19
C SER A 917 29.56 -65.20 52.56
N TYR A 918 28.95 -64.26 53.30
CA TYR A 918 29.43 -63.75 54.58
C TYR A 918 28.32 -63.75 55.64
N LYS A 919 28.59 -64.36 56.80
CA LYS A 919 27.67 -64.47 57.94
C LYS A 919 28.16 -63.62 59.12
N TYR A 920 27.31 -62.75 59.63
CA TYR A 920 27.57 -61.88 60.78
C TYR A 920 26.45 -62.03 61.84
N SER A 921 26.77 -61.81 63.11
CA SER A 921 25.72 -61.66 64.12
C SER A 921 25.09 -60.26 64.03
N ALA A 922 23.84 -60.12 64.49
CA ALA A 922 23.20 -58.81 64.55
C ALA A 922 23.99 -57.85 65.45
N ASN A 923 24.59 -58.35 66.53
CA ASN A 923 25.45 -57.55 67.42
C ASN A 923 26.69 -56.99 66.67
N ASP A 924 27.39 -57.82 65.90
CA ASP A 924 28.55 -57.37 65.10
C ASP A 924 28.19 -56.34 64.03
N MET A 925 26.94 -56.33 63.56
CA MET A 925 26.42 -55.38 62.58
C MET A 925 25.97 -54.07 63.23
N PHE A 926 25.41 -54.17 64.44
CA PHE A 926 25.02 -53.03 65.28
C PHE A 926 26.25 -52.25 65.76
N ASP A 927 27.29 -52.94 66.23
CA ASP A 927 28.57 -52.34 66.63
C ASP A 927 29.27 -51.60 65.48
N LYS A 928 29.05 -52.05 64.24
CA LYS A 928 29.55 -51.38 63.02
C LYS A 928 28.66 -50.24 62.53
N GLY A 929 27.52 -50.00 63.19
CA GLY A 929 26.51 -49.02 62.80
C GLY A 929 25.74 -49.37 61.51
N VAL A 930 25.95 -50.57 60.94
CA VAL A 930 25.26 -51.00 59.71
C VAL A 930 23.80 -51.35 60.04
N LEU A 931 23.57 -52.07 61.14
CA LEU A 931 22.24 -52.34 61.70
C LEU A 931 21.88 -51.21 62.67
N VAL A 932 20.71 -50.60 62.48
CA VAL A 932 20.23 -49.48 63.30
C VAL A 932 19.14 -49.94 64.27
N GLU A 933 18.20 -50.76 63.80
CA GLU A 933 17.06 -51.19 64.59
C GLU A 933 16.63 -52.59 64.16
N LEU A 934 16.26 -53.43 65.13
CA LEU A 934 15.76 -54.78 64.90
C LEU A 934 14.52 -55.00 65.77
N ASN A 935 13.35 -54.89 65.15
CA ASN A 935 12.06 -54.93 65.82
C ASN A 935 11.72 -56.34 66.29
N GLY A 936 11.21 -56.47 67.52
CA GLY A 936 10.77 -57.75 68.10
C GLY A 936 11.83 -58.52 68.89
N TYR A 937 13.07 -58.02 69.00
CA TYR A 937 14.14 -58.63 69.80
C TYR A 937 14.85 -57.59 70.66
N THR A 938 15.29 -57.99 71.85
CA THR A 938 16.07 -57.13 72.78
C THR A 938 17.56 -57.15 72.44
N GLU A 939 18.34 -56.14 72.84
CA GLU A 939 19.79 -56.05 72.56
C GLU A 939 20.58 -57.31 72.97
N ASN A 940 20.18 -57.98 74.07
CA ASN A 940 20.79 -59.25 74.49
C ASN A 940 20.58 -60.41 73.49
N GLN A 941 19.47 -60.38 72.75
CA GLN A 941 19.10 -61.37 71.73
C GLN A 941 19.75 -61.10 70.36
N TYR A 942 20.45 -59.98 70.18
CA TYR A 942 21.17 -59.67 68.93
C TYR A 942 22.34 -60.63 68.68
N SER A 943 22.88 -61.25 69.72
CA SER A 943 23.95 -62.27 69.60
C SER A 943 23.47 -63.57 68.93
N SER A 944 22.18 -63.90 69.07
CA SER A 944 21.51 -65.09 68.55
C SER A 944 20.90 -64.93 67.15
N VAL A 945 20.70 -63.69 66.69
CA VAL A 945 20.31 -63.40 65.31
C VAL A 945 21.56 -63.36 64.43
N SER A 946 21.50 -64.04 63.28
CA SER A 946 22.56 -64.02 62.28
C SER A 946 22.03 -63.60 60.92
N PHE A 947 22.79 -62.73 60.25
CA PHE A 947 22.56 -62.27 58.89
C PHE A 947 23.59 -62.90 57.96
N THR A 948 23.12 -63.51 56.88
CA THR A 948 23.94 -64.09 55.82
C THR A 948 23.77 -63.28 54.54
N PHE A 949 24.87 -62.79 53.97
CA PHE A 949 24.91 -62.04 52.71
C PHE A 949 25.59 -62.91 51.66
N SER A 950 24.90 -63.26 50.58
CA SER A 950 25.43 -64.04 49.45
C SER A 950 25.16 -63.36 48.11
N SER A 951 25.91 -63.72 47.07
CA SER A 951 25.71 -63.18 45.73
C SER A 951 26.05 -64.23 44.67
N ASP A 952 25.07 -64.53 43.81
CA ASP A 952 25.17 -65.50 42.70
C ASP A 952 25.26 -64.81 41.33
N GLU A 953 24.67 -63.61 41.22
CA GLU A 953 24.62 -62.77 40.02
C GLU A 953 25.30 -61.42 40.29
N VAL A 954 25.80 -60.80 39.22
CA VAL A 954 26.56 -59.54 39.32
C VAL A 954 25.64 -58.43 39.81
N GLY A 955 25.99 -57.83 40.95
CA GLY A 955 25.22 -56.72 41.52
C GLY A 955 23.94 -57.11 42.28
N VAL A 956 23.63 -58.40 42.46
CA VAL A 956 22.48 -58.85 43.26
C VAL A 956 22.95 -59.56 44.53
N PHE A 957 22.44 -59.12 45.68
CA PHE A 957 22.79 -59.64 47.01
C PHE A 957 21.57 -60.27 47.67
N LYS A 958 21.67 -61.54 48.01
CA LYS A 958 20.71 -62.27 48.83
C LYS A 958 21.05 -62.07 50.29
N ILE A 959 20.09 -61.58 51.06
CA ILE A 959 20.20 -61.35 52.51
C ILE A 959 19.26 -62.31 53.20
N GLU A 960 19.81 -63.17 54.04
CA GLU A 960 19.05 -64.13 54.83
C GLU A 960 19.20 -63.81 56.31
N ALA A 961 18.10 -63.82 57.06
CA ALA A 961 18.10 -63.54 58.48
C ALA A 961 17.55 -64.75 59.26
N ALA A 962 18.31 -65.25 60.23
CA ALA A 962 17.94 -66.43 61.02
C ALA A 962 18.24 -66.23 62.51
N TYR A 963 17.28 -66.61 63.36
CA TYR A 963 17.42 -66.70 64.80
C TYR A 963 17.75 -68.15 65.17
N GLY A 964 19.01 -68.43 65.51
CA GLY A 964 19.47 -69.82 65.72
C GLY A 964 19.31 -70.68 64.46
N SER A 965 18.40 -71.65 64.50
CA SER A 965 18.08 -72.57 63.38
C SER A 965 16.79 -72.20 62.65
N VAL A 966 16.06 -71.17 63.10
CA VAL A 966 14.76 -70.77 62.56
C VAL A 966 14.92 -69.50 61.73
N ALA A 967 14.47 -69.54 60.48
CA ALA A 967 14.48 -68.36 59.60
C ALA A 967 13.39 -67.37 60.04
N LEU A 968 13.68 -66.08 59.96
CA LEU A 968 12.71 -65.02 60.29
C LEU A 968 11.57 -64.97 59.24
N PRO A 969 10.36 -64.47 59.57
CA PRO A 969 9.32 -64.20 58.58
C PRO A 969 9.85 -63.28 57.48
N GLY A 970 9.62 -63.62 56.20
CA GLY A 970 10.26 -62.94 55.06
C GLY A 970 11.73 -63.32 54.81
N ALA A 971 12.21 -64.39 55.48
CA ALA A 971 13.54 -65.00 55.60
C ALA A 971 14.67 -64.65 54.61
N THR A 972 14.35 -64.41 53.35
CA THR A 972 15.31 -64.15 52.28
C THR A 972 14.83 -62.97 51.45
N THR A 973 15.62 -61.90 51.39
CA THR A 973 15.34 -60.75 50.52
C THR A 973 16.50 -60.57 49.54
N GLU A 974 16.17 -60.37 48.27
CA GLU A 974 17.15 -59.98 47.25
C GLU A 974 17.22 -58.47 47.20
N MET A 975 18.44 -57.95 47.08
CA MET A 975 18.69 -56.51 47.01
C MET A 975 19.70 -56.25 45.90
N ALA A 976 19.29 -55.46 44.92
CA ALA A 976 20.19 -55.06 43.85
C ALA A 976 21.09 -53.90 44.32
N LEU A 977 22.34 -53.87 43.86
CA LEU A 977 23.24 -52.73 44.08
C LEU A 977 22.62 -51.44 43.52
N ASP A 978 21.89 -51.55 42.42
CA ASP A 978 21.21 -50.43 41.80
C ASP A 978 20.15 -49.81 42.73
N GLU A 979 19.39 -50.64 43.44
CA GLU A 979 18.42 -50.17 44.45
C GLU A 979 19.10 -49.42 45.59
N LEU A 980 20.24 -49.91 46.08
CA LEU A 980 21.02 -49.26 47.12
C LEU A 980 21.57 -47.90 46.70
N LEU A 981 22.11 -47.81 45.49
CA LEU A 981 22.62 -46.57 44.92
C LEU A 981 21.48 -45.58 44.69
N ASN A 982 20.31 -46.06 44.25
CA ASN A 982 19.11 -45.23 44.13
C ASN A 982 18.63 -44.71 45.50
N GLN A 983 18.68 -45.53 46.55
CA GLN A 983 18.35 -45.10 47.92
C GLN A 983 19.36 -44.06 48.45
N GLN A 984 20.66 -44.25 48.17
CA GLN A 984 21.69 -43.25 48.48
C GLN A 984 21.46 -41.94 47.71
N TYR A 985 21.13 -42.01 46.43
CA TYR A 985 20.82 -40.84 45.60
C TYR A 985 19.61 -40.05 46.13
N ASN A 986 18.58 -40.77 46.59
CA ASN A 986 17.39 -40.19 47.21
C ASN A 986 17.63 -39.71 48.67
N ASN A 987 18.87 -39.76 49.19
CA ASN A 987 19.21 -39.44 50.58
C ASN A 987 18.39 -40.23 51.63
N GLN A 988 17.91 -41.44 51.28
CA GLN A 988 17.25 -42.30 52.24
C GLN A 988 18.28 -42.88 53.19
N GLN A 989 18.24 -42.45 54.46
CA GLN A 989 19.23 -42.84 55.46
C GLN A 989 19.12 -44.30 55.88
N TYR A 990 17.94 -44.90 55.71
CA TYR A 990 17.63 -46.23 56.20
C TYR A 990 16.96 -47.12 55.15
N ILE A 991 17.32 -48.39 55.18
CA ILE A 991 16.74 -49.47 54.38
C ILE A 991 15.95 -50.35 55.32
N ILE A 992 14.69 -50.59 55.00
CA ILE A 992 13.82 -51.44 55.79
C ILE A 992 13.62 -52.76 55.04
N LEU A 993 13.99 -53.87 55.66
CA LEU A 993 13.91 -55.22 55.09
C LEU A 993 13.15 -56.15 56.05
N PHE A 994 12.67 -57.28 55.52
CA PHE A 994 11.92 -58.30 56.26
C PHE A 994 10.64 -57.77 56.93
N ASP A 995 9.67 -57.26 56.16
CA ASP A 995 8.37 -56.77 56.64
C ASP A 995 8.45 -55.80 57.84
N ASN A 996 9.30 -54.77 57.73
CA ASN A 996 9.57 -53.78 58.79
C ASN A 996 10.25 -54.30 60.05
N MET A 997 10.85 -55.50 60.02
CA MET A 997 11.56 -56.06 61.17
C MET A 997 13.00 -55.53 61.31
N VAL A 998 13.67 -55.15 60.22
CA VAL A 998 15.09 -54.80 60.25
C VAL A 998 15.34 -53.47 59.53
N LYS A 999 16.09 -52.58 60.18
CA LYS A 999 16.48 -51.28 59.65
C LYS A 999 18.00 -51.19 59.53
N PHE A 1000 18.51 -51.11 58.30
CA PHE A 1000 19.93 -50.91 58.01
C PHE A 1000 20.21 -49.46 57.63
N ASN A 1001 21.42 -48.95 57.91
CA ASN A 1001 21.87 -47.64 57.42
C ASN A 1001 22.36 -47.76 55.97
N THR A 1002 21.77 -47.01 55.04
CA THR A 1002 22.02 -47.12 53.59
C THR A 1002 23.49 -46.89 53.22
N ASN A 1003 24.12 -45.83 53.75
CA ASN A 1003 25.50 -45.48 53.43
C ASN A 1003 26.50 -46.49 54.00
N LEU A 1004 26.28 -46.94 55.24
CA LEU A 1004 27.15 -47.92 55.89
C LEU A 1004 26.96 -49.32 55.31
N MET A 1005 25.74 -49.65 54.87
CA MET A 1005 25.44 -50.91 54.18
C MET A 1005 26.08 -50.96 52.78
N LEU A 1006 26.01 -49.87 52.02
CA LEU A 1006 26.75 -49.71 50.76
C LEU A 1006 28.26 -49.89 50.99
N HIS A 1007 28.82 -49.17 51.96
CA HIS A 1007 30.24 -49.30 52.30
C HIS A 1007 30.60 -50.75 52.72
N PHE A 1008 29.74 -51.43 53.47
CA PHE A 1008 29.92 -52.84 53.85
C PHE A 1008 29.94 -53.77 52.61
N ILE A 1009 28.98 -53.60 51.69
CA ILE A 1009 28.91 -54.38 50.45
C ILE A 1009 30.15 -54.14 49.59
N PHE A 1010 30.49 -52.87 49.33
CA PHE A 1010 31.70 -52.54 48.57
C PHE A 1010 32.97 -53.09 49.23
N LYS A 1011 33.13 -52.96 50.55
CA LYS A 1011 34.31 -53.49 51.26
C LYS A 1011 34.42 -55.02 51.21
N LYS A 1012 33.31 -55.77 51.22
CA LYS A 1012 33.33 -57.24 51.32
C LYS A 1012 33.25 -57.95 49.97
N PHE A 1013 32.46 -57.41 49.05
CA PHE A 1013 32.24 -58.03 47.75
C PHE A 1013 33.14 -57.46 46.65
N TYR A 1014 33.57 -56.18 46.77
CA TYR A 1014 34.26 -55.43 45.72
C TYR A 1014 35.66 -54.88 46.09
N GLY A 1015 36.03 -54.83 47.38
CA GLY A 1015 37.35 -54.34 47.82
C GLY A 1015 38.45 -55.38 47.65
N GLU A 1016 39.54 -55.04 46.97
CA GLU A 1016 40.81 -55.76 47.04
C GLU A 1016 41.76 -55.07 48.02
N ASN A 1017 42.50 -55.88 48.79
CA ASN A 1017 43.79 -55.46 49.33
C ASN A 1017 44.81 -55.42 48.17
N THR A 1018 45.66 -54.39 48.16
CA THR A 1018 46.84 -54.10 47.30
C THR A 1018 46.50 -53.51 45.92
N LEU A 1019 47.17 -52.47 45.40
CA LEU A 1019 48.58 -52.07 45.55
C LEU A 1019 49.06 -51.66 46.94
#